data_AF-A0A8H5HR17-F1
#
_entry.id   AF-A0A8H5HR17-F1
#
_cell.length_a   1.000
_cell.length_b   1.000
_cell.length_c   1.000
_cell.angle_alpha   90.00
_cell.angle_beta   90.00
_cell.angle_gamma   90.00
#
_symmetry.space_group_name_H-M   'P 1'
#
loop_
_entity.id
_entity.type
_entity.pdbx_description
1 polymer ?
#
loop_
_entity_poly.entity_id
_entity_poly.type
_entity_poly.pdbx_seq_one_letter_code
_entity_poly.pdbx_strand_id
1 'polypeptide(L)'
;MVRNVRDSDMIRTTKFHVKFNVLSTFYAIWGANTAAAVFHFDCDAQRTIRIRRPAQLYIHTIITIKRHHDFHEHAPGGETRTEDATTGTILHPLHVNIDGGPSTRYKTPTHTSSSSSDATAKTLSRASEYLLPVYARPDFILSHGKGSYVWDTDGRKYLDFSAGIAVNALGHADDGVTQVITEQAGKLLHTSNVYHNEWAGQLAELLVTLTQSEGGLGSAPGKASTSSGAKVFFANSGTEANEGALKIARKVGKDRWAAAAAGRSWDSPECHKTRIACFEGSFHGRSMGALSVTSNPKYQAPFAPLLPGVDVGRLNDLEGLKTLVGEDTCAVIVEPIQGEGGINMADVDWLRALRKRCDEVGAVLIYDEIQCGLYRTGTLWAHSAFPEDCHPDVVTMAKPLANGYPIGAVLLRDSVAQTMTAGTHGTTFGGSPLACAVGHHVLSRLTSRTSVAQIEEISKYLTGRLEQLPRWFPNILQTNIRGRGLILGLGFKNHEIPGRLVGMARERGVFVLTAGKDAVRLVPSLNVGKEEVDLAASCPFLGRTKTKTLRTLCTSSSTRFPSLSVLTERATKCPVMGPALNVRSKEIVAGYASVAGKADVEKIHKEQGVFPPAGATIEMCPHASAARAAARMADELAAAAKLKAKADAAKHSKAESAAAAAAGCPFHQKAAAAAEAKVAKPKVAAPGTFNYESFYVDELDKKHKDASYRYFNNINRLAAKFPVAHTSDVKDEVEVWCANDYLGMGNNPVVLETMHRALDKYGHGAGGTRNIAGNGAMHLGLEQELATLHRKPAALVFSSCYVANDATLSTLGTKLPGCVFFSDTMNHASMIQGMRHSPAKRVLFKHNDLADLEAKLKQYPKETPKVIAFESVYSMCGSIGPIKEICDLAEQYGALTFLDEVHAVGLYGPRGAGVAEHLDYEAHKSAGESPDAIPGSVMDRVDIITGTLGKAYGAVGGYIAGSDDFVDMIRSYAPGFIFTTSLPPATVAGARASVAYQKAYVGDRQLKQVNVREVKRRFAELDVPVVPGPSHIVPVLVGDAALAKAASDKLLGEHNIYVQSINYPTVARGEERLRITVTPRHTLEQMDKLVRAVDKIFTELKINRLQDWKALGGRAGVGLPNSTDHVDPMWNDEQLGLTNGTTPKTLRNGDKAVVDATSVAIARNRFNTLLGKVEMTPAAPKGSGFAGLTMKAGTGATRASTEDVQIPTAPLAAAASA
;
A
#
# COMPACT_ATOMS: atom_id res chain seq x y z
N MET A 1 32.96 38.84 -18.28
CA MET A 1 34.14 38.75 -17.39
C MET A 1 33.60 38.66 -15.97
N VAL A 2 33.79 37.58 -15.20
CA VAL A 2 35.00 36.98 -14.59
C VAL A 2 35.17 37.43 -13.12
N ARG A 3 34.78 36.52 -12.21
CA ARG A 3 35.25 36.31 -10.81
C ARG A 3 35.13 37.47 -9.78
N ASN A 4 35.27 37.27 -8.46
CA ASN A 4 34.88 36.24 -7.47
C ASN A 4 35.40 36.71 -6.07
N VAL A 5 35.09 36.01 -4.96
CA VAL A 5 35.78 36.04 -3.63
C VAL A 5 35.32 37.07 -2.54
N ARG A 6 34.47 36.55 -1.62
CA ARG A 6 34.56 36.49 -0.12
C ARG A 6 34.66 37.73 0.82
N ASP A 7 33.76 37.70 1.81
CA ASP A 7 33.92 37.72 3.28
C ASP A 7 34.77 38.79 4.02
N SER A 8 34.15 39.60 4.88
CA SER A 8 34.25 39.45 6.37
C SER A 8 33.52 40.55 7.22
N ASP A 9 32.88 40.10 8.31
CA ASP A 9 32.79 40.67 9.68
C ASP A 9 32.18 42.05 10.10
N MET A 10 31.13 41.92 10.94
CA MET A 10 30.96 42.45 12.32
C MET A 10 30.41 43.87 12.67
N ILE A 11 29.39 43.82 13.55
CA ILE A 11 28.93 44.80 14.58
C ILE A 11 28.44 46.20 14.13
N ARG A 12 27.13 46.47 14.29
CA ARG A 12 26.63 47.39 15.35
C ARG A 12 25.13 47.26 15.68
N THR A 13 24.88 47.35 16.98
CA THR A 13 23.60 47.38 17.71
C THR A 13 22.59 48.42 17.22
N THR A 14 21.29 48.11 17.36
CA THR A 14 20.29 49.09 17.84
C THR A 14 19.25 48.36 18.71
N LYS A 15 18.83 49.00 19.81
CA LYS A 15 17.80 48.47 20.73
C LYS A 15 16.41 48.94 20.29
N PHE A 16 15.38 48.14 20.54
CA PHE A 16 14.09 48.71 20.96
C PHE A 16 13.49 47.92 22.12
N HIS A 17 13.01 48.64 23.12
CA HIS A 17 12.18 48.12 24.21
C HIS A 17 10.74 48.58 23.96
N VAL A 18 9.78 47.68 24.12
CA VAL A 18 8.46 48.03 24.65
C VAL A 18 8.14 47.00 25.73
N LYS A 19 7.92 47.47 26.96
CA LYS A 19 7.36 46.66 28.04
C LYS A 19 5.85 46.87 28.05
N PHE A 20 5.10 45.82 28.37
CA PHE A 20 3.91 45.96 29.21
C PHE A 20 3.90 44.84 30.26
N ASN A 21 3.99 45.24 31.53
CA ASN A 21 3.60 44.42 32.67
C ASN A 21 2.11 44.67 32.96
N VAL A 22 1.46 43.78 33.72
CA VAL A 22 0.68 44.10 34.95
C VAL A 22 0.06 42.81 35.53
N LEU A 23 0.44 42.49 36.78
CA LEU A 23 -0.30 41.83 37.90
C LEU A 23 -1.26 40.62 37.66
N SER A 24 -1.59 39.75 38.63
CA SER A 24 -1.06 39.41 39.99
C SER A 24 -1.75 38.10 40.48
N THR A 25 -1.08 37.04 41.01
CA THR A 25 -0.48 36.81 42.37
C THR A 25 -1.47 36.30 43.45
N PHE A 26 -0.98 35.45 44.39
CA PHE A 26 -1.63 34.87 45.60
C PHE A 26 -2.70 33.75 45.36
N TYR A 27 -2.93 32.74 46.22
CA TYR A 27 -2.20 32.01 47.30
C TYR A 27 -2.93 30.63 47.43
N ALA A 28 -2.32 29.44 47.55
CA ALA A 28 -1.55 28.84 48.67
C ALA A 28 -2.37 28.27 49.86
N ILE A 29 -1.85 27.18 50.47
CA ILE A 29 -2.10 26.61 51.82
C ILE A 29 -3.09 25.42 52.00
N TRP A 30 -2.52 24.28 52.46
CA TRP A 30 -3.07 23.12 53.21
C TRP A 30 -4.22 22.25 52.61
N GLY A 31 -4.28 20.95 52.91
CA GLY A 31 -3.34 20.09 53.65
C GLY A 31 -3.94 18.74 54.08
N ALA A 32 -3.07 17.79 54.50
CA ALA A 32 -3.22 16.68 55.48
C ALA A 32 -4.58 15.91 55.62
N ASN A 33 -4.66 14.60 55.90
CA ASN A 33 -3.67 13.62 56.38
C ASN A 33 -4.21 12.16 56.26
N THR A 34 -3.33 11.15 56.48
CA THR A 34 -3.53 9.78 57.08
C THR A 34 -4.90 9.05 57.11
N ALA A 35 -5.02 7.70 57.19
CA ALA A 35 -4.15 6.51 56.98
C ALA A 35 -4.98 5.23 57.34
N ALA A 36 -4.44 4.02 57.07
CA ALA A 36 -4.86 2.72 57.65
C ALA A 36 -6.30 2.20 57.36
N ALA A 37 -6.65 0.91 57.55
CA ALA A 37 -5.89 -0.34 57.41
C ALA A 37 -6.84 -1.57 57.27
N VAL A 38 -6.33 -2.63 56.64
CA VAL A 38 -6.52 -4.09 56.91
C VAL A 38 -7.75 -4.56 57.70
N PHE A 39 -8.52 -5.52 57.14
CA PHE A 39 -8.81 -6.82 57.81
C PHE A 39 -9.32 -7.92 56.84
N HIS A 40 -9.19 -9.19 57.27
CA HIS A 40 -9.63 -10.42 56.57
C HIS A 40 -11.08 -10.82 56.92
N PHE A 41 -11.70 -11.66 56.07
CA PHE A 41 -12.23 -13.03 56.30
C PHE A 41 -13.10 -13.41 55.05
N ASP A 42 -12.91 -14.53 54.34
CA ASP A 42 -13.39 -15.93 54.64
C ASP A 42 -14.94 -16.07 54.60
N CYS A 43 -15.59 -17.14 54.13
CA CYS A 43 -15.27 -18.25 53.21
C CYS A 43 -16.58 -19.00 52.81
N ASP A 44 -16.51 -20.00 51.93
CA ASP A 44 -17.57 -21.02 51.64
C ASP A 44 -18.93 -20.51 51.07
N ALA A 45 -19.85 -21.29 50.49
CA ALA A 45 -19.93 -22.64 49.86
C ALA A 45 -21.38 -22.78 49.29
N GLN A 46 -21.80 -23.69 48.41
CA GLN A 46 -21.25 -24.66 47.43
C GLN A 46 -22.47 -25.15 46.59
N ARG A 47 -22.28 -25.60 45.33
CA ARG A 47 -22.78 -26.93 44.86
C ARG A 47 -22.37 -27.31 43.41
N THR A 48 -21.70 -28.45 43.35
CA THR A 48 -21.33 -29.30 42.19
C THR A 48 -22.50 -29.65 41.24
N ILE A 49 -22.25 -30.07 39.99
CA ILE A 49 -21.94 -31.46 39.54
C ILE A 49 -21.25 -31.39 38.14
N ARG A 50 -20.08 -31.98 37.81
CA ARG A 50 -19.51 -33.37 37.84
C ARG A 50 -19.63 -34.13 36.49
N ILE A 51 -18.48 -34.45 35.86
CA ILE A 51 -18.33 -35.22 34.60
C ILE A 51 -17.88 -36.68 34.91
N ARG A 52 -18.09 -37.64 33.99
CA ARG A 52 -17.81 -39.09 34.16
C ARG A 52 -16.46 -39.59 33.58
N ARG A 53 -16.03 -40.76 34.06
CA ARG A 53 -14.87 -41.64 33.71
C ARG A 53 -15.37 -43.10 33.52
N PRO A 54 -14.60 -44.23 33.39
CA PRO A 54 -13.16 -44.55 33.63
C PRO A 54 -12.34 -44.63 32.31
N ALA A 55 -11.33 -45.47 31.98
CA ALA A 55 -10.52 -46.60 32.54
C ALA A 55 -9.19 -46.71 31.70
N GLN A 56 -8.21 -47.65 31.78
CA GLN A 56 -7.39 -48.46 32.74
C GLN A 56 -6.18 -49.03 31.89
N LEU A 57 -5.12 -49.77 32.28
CA LEU A 57 -4.66 -50.54 33.46
C LEU A 57 -3.09 -50.70 33.42
N TYR A 58 -2.49 -51.60 34.21
CA TYR A 58 -1.18 -52.30 34.06
C TYR A 58 0.20 -51.56 34.11
N ILE A 59 0.55 -51.10 35.32
CA ILE A 59 1.65 -51.59 36.21
C ILE A 59 2.91 -52.30 35.61
N HIS A 60 4.14 -51.74 35.76
CA HIS A 60 5.27 -52.36 36.54
C HIS A 60 6.57 -51.50 36.74
N THR A 61 6.69 -50.86 37.91
CA THR A 61 7.73 -51.06 38.97
C THR A 61 9.27 -50.95 38.75
N ILE A 62 9.85 -49.81 39.21
CA ILE A 62 11.04 -49.62 40.11
C ILE A 62 12.48 -50.08 39.73
N ILE A 63 13.47 -49.16 39.89
CA ILE A 63 14.67 -49.28 40.76
C ILE A 63 15.28 -47.88 41.06
N THR A 64 16.10 -47.77 42.12
CA THR A 64 16.45 -46.51 42.85
C THR A 64 17.96 -46.44 43.15
N ILE A 65 18.58 -45.24 43.28
CA ILE A 65 19.66 -44.82 44.26
C ILE A 65 20.44 -43.55 43.80
N LYS A 66 21.19 -42.76 44.61
CA LYS A 66 21.00 -42.08 45.93
C LYS A 66 22.31 -41.35 46.37
N ARG A 67 22.27 -40.05 46.76
CA ARG A 67 23.27 -39.33 47.66
C ARG A 67 24.75 -39.29 47.17
N HIS A 68 25.76 -38.66 47.80
CA HIS A 68 25.95 -37.48 48.71
C HIS A 68 27.30 -36.81 48.22
N HIS A 69 27.60 -35.50 48.29
CA HIS A 69 27.77 -34.57 49.43
C HIS A 69 29.10 -34.76 50.24
N ASP A 70 29.75 -33.63 50.54
CA ASP A 70 30.70 -33.34 51.66
C ASP A 70 32.18 -33.85 51.58
N PHE A 71 33.21 -33.12 52.06
CA PHE A 71 33.32 -31.72 52.57
C PHE A 71 34.78 -31.17 52.52
N HIS A 72 34.94 -29.93 53.02
CA HIS A 72 36.10 -29.14 53.53
C HIS A 72 37.47 -29.85 53.86
N GLU A 73 38.59 -29.14 54.10
CA GLU A 73 38.73 -27.95 54.98
C GLU A 73 40.11 -27.24 54.91
N HIS A 74 40.14 -25.90 54.92
CA HIS A 74 40.90 -25.02 55.85
C HIS A 74 40.89 -23.53 55.42
N ALA A 75 41.07 -22.62 56.38
CA ALA A 75 41.06 -21.15 56.28
C ALA A 75 42.00 -20.56 57.39
N PRO A 76 42.08 -19.25 57.71
CA PRO A 76 41.48 -18.05 57.08
C PRO A 76 42.42 -16.82 56.92
N GLY A 77 41.92 -15.76 56.25
CA GLY A 77 42.28 -14.35 56.53
C GLY A 77 43.26 -13.62 55.59
N GLY A 78 43.03 -12.33 55.36
CA GLY A 78 43.94 -11.41 54.63
C GLY A 78 43.27 -10.63 53.49
N GLU A 79 43.38 -9.30 53.50
CA GLU A 79 42.64 -8.41 52.60
C GLU A 79 43.27 -8.22 51.20
N THR A 80 42.40 -8.13 50.19
CA THR A 80 42.52 -7.32 48.95
C THR A 80 43.90 -7.15 48.27
N ARG A 81 44.12 -7.85 47.15
CA ARG A 81 44.35 -7.16 45.86
C ARG A 81 44.12 -8.05 44.62
N THR A 82 44.02 -7.35 43.50
CA THR A 82 44.09 -7.78 42.10
C THR A 82 45.06 -8.91 41.78
N GLU A 83 44.64 -9.88 40.96
CA GLU A 83 45.55 -10.62 40.08
C GLU A 83 44.83 -11.07 38.79
N ASP A 84 45.57 -11.16 37.68
CA ASP A 84 45.05 -11.52 36.35
C ASP A 84 44.93 -13.04 36.17
N ALA A 85 43.90 -13.48 35.44
CA ALA A 85 43.71 -14.87 35.03
C ALA A 85 43.35 -14.99 33.54
N THR A 86 44.30 -14.69 32.67
CA THR A 86 44.13 -14.79 31.21
C THR A 86 44.14 -16.24 30.70
N THR A 87 42.98 -16.91 30.71
CA THR A 87 42.75 -18.15 29.95
C THR A 87 41.36 -18.16 29.30
N GLY A 88 41.26 -17.58 28.10
CA GLY A 88 40.05 -17.66 27.29
C GLY A 88 39.85 -19.05 26.67
N THR A 89 38.69 -19.67 26.92
CA THR A 89 38.31 -20.96 26.30
C THR A 89 38.04 -20.77 24.81
N ILE A 90 39.07 -20.95 23.99
CA ILE A 90 38.95 -20.94 22.53
C ILE A 90 38.03 -22.08 22.09
N LEU A 91 36.88 -21.75 21.52
CA LEU A 91 36.04 -22.71 20.82
C LEU A 91 36.79 -23.23 19.59
N HIS A 92 37.33 -24.44 19.70
CA HIS A 92 38.04 -25.09 18.59
C HIS A 92 37.12 -25.22 17.36
N PRO A 93 37.57 -24.80 16.16
CA PRO A 93 36.80 -25.03 14.95
C PRO A 93 36.75 -26.53 14.64
N LEU A 94 35.56 -27.11 14.74
CA LEU A 94 35.26 -28.43 14.17
C LEU A 94 35.50 -28.37 12.66
N HIS A 95 36.59 -28.97 12.20
CA HIS A 95 36.95 -29.03 10.79
C HIS A 95 35.90 -29.85 10.02
N VAL A 96 34.89 -29.17 9.47
CA VAL A 96 34.08 -29.72 8.38
C VAL A 96 35.04 -29.89 7.20
N ASN A 97 35.41 -31.13 6.88
CA ASN A 97 36.44 -31.41 5.89
C ASN A 97 35.89 -31.24 4.46
N ILE A 98 35.76 -29.99 4.03
CA ILE A 98 35.34 -29.60 2.69
C ILE A 98 36.59 -29.55 1.80
N ASP A 99 37.05 -30.74 1.39
CA ASP A 99 38.20 -30.89 0.49
C ASP A 99 37.90 -30.32 -0.91
N GLY A 100 38.65 -29.29 -1.29
CA GLY A 100 38.59 -28.70 -2.62
C GLY A 100 39.24 -27.33 -2.70
N GLY A 101 40.02 -27.08 -3.75
CA GLY A 101 40.51 -25.74 -4.07
C GLY A 101 39.42 -24.81 -4.65
N PRO A 102 39.72 -23.51 -4.83
CA PRO A 102 38.74 -22.52 -5.31
C PRO A 102 38.08 -22.96 -6.63
N SER A 103 36.75 -22.98 -6.65
CA SER A 103 35.93 -23.62 -7.69
C SER A 103 36.24 -23.18 -9.13
N THR A 104 36.45 -24.17 -9.99
CA THR A 104 36.70 -24.04 -11.45
C THR A 104 35.67 -23.25 -12.28
N ARG A 105 34.41 -23.19 -11.82
CA ARG A 105 33.28 -23.44 -12.74
C ARG A 105 32.73 -22.21 -13.50
N TYR A 106 32.89 -20.98 -12.99
CA TYR A 106 32.13 -19.79 -13.44
C TYR A 106 33.02 -18.60 -13.83
N LYS A 107 33.98 -18.86 -14.72
CA LYS A 107 35.06 -17.92 -15.04
C LYS A 107 34.72 -16.89 -16.12
N THR A 108 34.12 -17.33 -17.23
CA THR A 108 33.60 -16.44 -18.27
C THR A 108 32.30 -15.76 -17.79
N PRO A 109 32.10 -14.45 -18.02
CA PRO A 109 30.79 -13.82 -17.92
C PRO A 109 29.70 -14.56 -18.72
N THR A 110 28.49 -14.57 -18.19
CA THR A 110 27.29 -15.21 -18.77
C THR A 110 26.07 -14.28 -18.82
N HIS A 111 26.15 -13.13 -18.16
CA HIS A 111 25.06 -12.16 -17.97
C HIS A 111 25.57 -10.71 -18.23
N THR A 112 26.31 -10.50 -19.33
CA THR A 112 26.79 -9.18 -19.74
C THR A 112 25.64 -8.25 -20.15
N SER A 113 25.71 -6.96 -19.82
CA SER A 113 24.65 -5.99 -20.15
C SER A 113 24.55 -5.64 -21.64
N SER A 114 25.59 -5.90 -22.43
CA SER A 114 25.72 -5.51 -23.85
C SER A 114 24.81 -6.23 -24.85
N SER A 115 23.74 -6.88 -24.41
CA SER A 115 22.81 -7.64 -25.25
C SER A 115 21.40 -7.72 -24.64
N SER A 116 20.89 -6.61 -24.10
CA SER A 116 19.47 -6.46 -23.76
C SER A 116 18.61 -6.52 -25.03
N SER A 117 17.48 -7.22 -25.01
CA SER A 117 16.50 -7.15 -26.10
C SER A 117 15.87 -5.75 -26.22
N ASP A 118 15.31 -5.42 -27.38
CA ASP A 118 14.58 -4.17 -27.62
C ASP A 118 13.44 -3.95 -26.61
N ALA A 119 12.80 -5.03 -26.15
CA ALA A 119 11.78 -4.99 -25.12
C ALA A 119 12.34 -4.57 -23.75
N THR A 120 13.51 -5.11 -23.38
CA THR A 120 14.26 -4.72 -22.18
C THR A 120 14.73 -3.26 -22.30
N ALA A 121 15.36 -2.87 -23.41
CA ALA A 121 15.83 -1.51 -23.65
C ALA A 121 14.70 -0.46 -23.63
N LYS A 122 13.56 -0.73 -24.30
CA LYS A 122 12.37 0.14 -24.29
C LYS A 122 11.78 0.30 -22.89
N THR A 123 11.85 -0.74 -22.06
CA THR A 123 11.32 -0.71 -20.69
C THR A 123 12.31 -0.06 -19.73
N LEU A 124 13.63 -0.15 -19.96
CA LEU A 124 14.65 0.62 -19.25
C LEU A 124 14.55 2.11 -19.59
N SER A 125 14.37 2.48 -20.86
CA SER A 125 14.10 3.86 -21.28
C SER A 125 12.91 4.45 -20.53
N ARG A 126 11.77 3.72 -20.51
CA ARG A 126 10.58 4.08 -19.72
C ARG A 126 10.89 4.19 -18.22
N ALA A 127 11.71 3.30 -17.67
CA ALA A 127 12.10 3.34 -16.27
C ALA A 127 12.99 4.56 -15.94
N SER A 128 13.81 5.03 -16.88
CA SER A 128 14.61 6.26 -16.75
C SER A 128 13.77 7.53 -16.93
N GLU A 129 12.73 7.47 -17.75
CA GLU A 129 11.79 8.56 -18.05
C GLU A 129 10.80 8.81 -16.90
N TYR A 130 10.27 7.74 -16.27
CA TYR A 130 9.18 7.84 -15.29
C TYR A 130 9.51 7.40 -13.86
N LEU A 131 10.73 6.93 -13.53
CA LEU A 131 11.11 6.61 -12.15
C LEU A 131 12.27 7.49 -11.67
N LEU A 132 12.04 8.26 -10.60
CA LEU A 132 13.08 9.06 -9.94
C LEU A 132 14.34 8.21 -9.65
N PRO A 133 15.54 8.60 -10.14
CA PRO A 133 16.72 7.73 -10.19
C PRO A 133 17.50 7.66 -8.85
N VAL A 134 16.81 7.48 -7.73
CA VAL A 134 17.40 7.36 -6.37
C VAL A 134 18.10 6.02 -6.09
N TYR A 135 18.25 5.17 -7.11
CA TYR A 135 18.95 3.88 -7.06
C TYR A 135 19.86 3.72 -8.27
N ALA A 136 21.11 3.32 -8.05
CA ALA A 136 22.00 2.85 -9.11
C ALA A 136 21.57 1.44 -9.54
N ARG A 137 20.74 1.36 -10.60
CA ARG A 137 20.20 0.11 -11.15
C ARG A 137 21.11 -0.43 -12.28
N PRO A 138 21.18 -1.75 -12.49
CA PRO A 138 21.77 -2.33 -13.69
C PRO A 138 20.81 -2.26 -14.90
N ASP A 139 21.36 -2.34 -16.10
CA ASP A 139 20.62 -2.34 -17.37
C ASP A 139 19.99 -3.70 -17.71
N PHE A 140 19.16 -4.22 -16.79
CA PHE A 140 18.26 -5.34 -17.03
C PHE A 140 17.02 -5.23 -16.12
N ILE A 141 15.96 -5.96 -16.47
CA ILE A 141 14.69 -5.95 -15.73
C ILE A 141 14.35 -7.37 -15.28
N LEU A 142 14.13 -7.57 -13.98
CA LEU A 142 13.66 -8.85 -13.45
C LEU A 142 12.20 -9.10 -13.87
N SER A 143 11.92 -10.33 -14.32
CA SER A 143 10.60 -10.75 -14.82
C SER A 143 9.84 -11.63 -13.82
N HIS A 144 10.54 -12.57 -13.16
CA HIS A 144 9.97 -13.50 -12.17
C HIS A 144 11.06 -14.11 -11.28
N GLY A 145 10.65 -14.88 -10.27
CA GLY A 145 11.53 -15.63 -9.39
C GLY A 145 10.87 -16.89 -8.82
N LYS A 146 11.69 -17.82 -8.33
CA LYS A 146 11.27 -19.06 -7.67
C LYS A 146 12.39 -19.59 -6.78
N GLY A 147 12.12 -19.79 -5.48
CA GLY A 147 13.14 -20.17 -4.49
C GLY A 147 14.25 -19.12 -4.41
N SER A 148 15.51 -19.55 -4.32
CA SER A 148 16.67 -18.66 -4.27
C SER A 148 17.05 -18.01 -5.63
N TYR A 149 16.20 -18.11 -6.66
CA TYR A 149 16.51 -17.61 -8.01
C TYR A 149 15.52 -16.56 -8.52
N VAL A 150 16.04 -15.66 -9.36
CA VAL A 150 15.29 -14.71 -10.18
C VAL A 150 15.75 -14.75 -11.63
N TRP A 151 14.89 -14.32 -12.54
CA TRP A 151 15.16 -14.26 -13.97
C TRP A 151 14.93 -12.84 -14.49
N ASP A 152 15.68 -12.41 -15.51
CA ASP A 152 15.38 -11.18 -16.24
C ASP A 152 14.41 -11.39 -17.42
N THR A 153 14.08 -10.30 -18.11
CA THR A 153 13.22 -10.26 -19.30
C THR A 153 13.85 -10.91 -20.53
N ASP A 154 15.17 -11.08 -20.56
CA ASP A 154 15.88 -11.82 -21.61
C ASP A 154 16.10 -13.31 -21.23
N GLY A 155 15.43 -13.77 -20.15
CA GLY A 155 15.44 -15.16 -19.68
C GLY A 155 16.71 -15.58 -18.92
N ARG A 156 17.62 -14.66 -18.61
CA ARG A 156 18.88 -14.97 -17.92
C ARG A 156 18.61 -15.22 -16.42
N LYS A 157 19.26 -16.23 -15.82
CA LYS A 157 18.93 -16.76 -14.48
C LYS A 157 20.00 -16.40 -13.45
N TYR A 158 19.61 -15.62 -12.44
CA TYR A 158 20.45 -15.18 -11.34
C TYR A 158 20.10 -15.89 -10.03
N LEU A 159 21.12 -16.32 -9.29
CA LEU A 159 21.02 -16.76 -7.90
C LEU A 159 21.02 -15.53 -6.98
N ASP A 160 20.03 -15.39 -6.10
CA ASP A 160 19.84 -14.21 -5.27
C ASP A 160 20.38 -14.40 -3.84
N PHE A 161 21.67 -14.12 -3.66
CA PHE A 161 22.31 -13.99 -2.33
C PHE A 161 22.17 -12.57 -1.74
N SER A 162 21.29 -11.74 -2.30
CA SER A 162 20.79 -10.52 -1.68
C SER A 162 19.42 -10.71 -1.01
N ALA A 163 18.63 -11.72 -1.40
CA ALA A 163 17.25 -11.98 -0.98
C ALA A 163 16.36 -10.71 -0.97
N GLY A 164 16.45 -9.87 -2.00
CA GLY A 164 15.76 -8.57 -2.04
C GLY A 164 16.23 -7.57 -0.95
N ILE A 165 17.52 -7.59 -0.59
CA ILE A 165 18.11 -6.93 0.59
C ILE A 165 17.58 -7.52 1.91
N ALA A 166 17.75 -8.82 2.09
CA ALA A 166 17.36 -9.63 3.26
C ALA A 166 15.84 -9.73 3.55
N VAL A 167 14.99 -9.43 2.57
CA VAL A 167 13.52 -9.46 2.67
C VAL A 167 12.95 -10.88 2.46
N ASN A 168 13.42 -11.61 1.45
CA ASN A 168 12.77 -12.85 1.01
C ASN A 168 13.28 -14.06 1.82
N ALA A 169 12.72 -14.23 3.02
CA ALA A 169 12.99 -15.33 3.95
C ALA A 169 12.84 -16.73 3.32
N LEU A 170 11.73 -17.00 2.63
CA LEU A 170 11.39 -18.28 1.98
C LEU A 170 11.74 -18.27 0.47
N GLY A 171 12.51 -17.27 0.03
CA GLY A 171 12.80 -17.07 -1.39
C GLY A 171 11.62 -16.46 -2.17
N HIS A 172 11.81 -16.38 -3.47
CA HIS A 172 10.87 -15.79 -4.41
C HIS A 172 9.74 -16.78 -4.73
N ALA A 173 8.51 -16.28 -4.82
CA ALA A 173 7.30 -17.07 -5.14
C ALA A 173 7.16 -18.40 -4.36
N ASP A 174 7.20 -18.34 -3.01
CA ASP A 174 6.76 -19.47 -2.17
C ASP A 174 5.25 -19.71 -2.38
N ASP A 175 4.87 -20.97 -2.58
CA ASP A 175 3.49 -21.33 -2.94
C ASP A 175 2.51 -21.18 -1.76
N GLY A 176 2.99 -21.38 -0.52
CA GLY A 176 2.18 -21.20 0.69
C GLY A 176 1.91 -19.72 0.98
N VAL A 177 2.91 -18.86 0.79
CA VAL A 177 2.73 -17.40 0.80
C VAL A 177 1.74 -16.96 -0.27
N THR A 178 1.84 -17.51 -1.48
CA THR A 178 0.93 -17.20 -2.60
C THR A 178 -0.51 -17.64 -2.31
N GLN A 179 -0.69 -18.83 -1.71
CA GLN A 179 -1.99 -19.34 -1.27
C GLN A 179 -2.61 -18.43 -0.18
N VAL A 180 -1.86 -18.12 0.89
CA VAL A 180 -2.36 -17.28 1.99
C VAL A 180 -2.72 -15.87 1.52
N ILE A 181 -1.94 -15.28 0.60
CA ILE A 181 -2.29 -14.00 -0.03
C ILE A 181 -3.63 -14.10 -0.76
N THR A 182 -3.81 -15.14 -1.57
CA THR A 182 -5.01 -15.34 -2.39
C THR A 182 -6.25 -15.56 -1.52
N GLU A 183 -6.17 -16.45 -0.53
CA GLU A 183 -7.28 -16.76 0.38
C GLU A 183 -7.66 -15.57 1.28
N GLN A 184 -6.69 -14.84 1.83
CA GLN A 184 -6.99 -13.72 2.72
C GLN A 184 -7.45 -12.48 1.95
N ALA A 185 -6.91 -12.21 0.76
CA ALA A 185 -7.40 -11.12 -0.09
C ALA A 185 -8.85 -11.35 -0.56
N GLY A 186 -9.24 -12.62 -0.79
CA GLY A 186 -10.63 -13.00 -1.10
C GLY A 186 -11.61 -12.87 0.08
N LYS A 187 -11.11 -12.75 1.33
CA LYS A 187 -11.92 -12.55 2.54
C LYS A 187 -11.96 -11.08 2.96
N LEU A 188 -10.79 -10.52 3.30
CA LEU A 188 -10.63 -9.15 3.79
C LEU A 188 -9.17 -8.70 3.63
N LEU A 189 -8.90 -7.85 2.65
CA LEU A 189 -7.56 -7.32 2.37
C LEU A 189 -7.10 -6.31 3.44
N HIS A 190 -7.97 -5.38 3.83
CA HIS A 190 -7.68 -4.30 4.76
C HIS A 190 -8.88 -3.99 5.67
N THR A 191 -8.60 -3.63 6.91
CA THR A 191 -9.50 -2.89 7.81
C THR A 191 -8.67 -1.90 8.63
N SER A 192 -9.29 -0.84 9.12
CA SER A 192 -8.64 0.16 9.97
C SER A 192 -8.28 -0.43 11.34
N ASN A 193 -7.17 0.01 11.93
CA ASN A 193 -6.76 -0.33 13.32
C ASN A 193 -7.77 0.06 14.41
N VAL A 194 -8.80 0.84 14.06
CA VAL A 194 -9.97 1.09 14.93
C VAL A 194 -10.82 -0.18 15.14
N TYR A 195 -10.72 -1.16 14.24
CA TYR A 195 -11.44 -2.43 14.28
C TYR A 195 -10.48 -3.60 14.48
N HIS A 196 -10.89 -4.59 15.28
CA HIS A 196 -10.13 -5.82 15.46
C HIS A 196 -10.16 -6.69 14.20
N ASN A 197 -9.09 -7.45 13.98
CA ASN A 197 -9.05 -8.55 13.02
C ASN A 197 -8.34 -9.76 13.62
N GLU A 198 -8.67 -10.95 13.10
CA GLU A 198 -8.16 -12.25 13.52
C GLU A 198 -6.63 -12.32 13.55
N TRP A 199 -6.00 -12.00 12.42
CA TRP A 199 -4.58 -12.27 12.19
C TRP A 199 -3.64 -11.36 12.98
N ALA A 200 -4.03 -10.10 13.24
CA ALA A 200 -3.22 -9.20 14.06
C ALA A 200 -3.04 -9.72 15.49
N GLY A 201 -4.08 -10.35 16.06
CA GLY A 201 -3.98 -11.02 17.37
C GLY A 201 -3.04 -12.22 17.33
N GLN A 202 -3.27 -13.16 16.40
CA GLN A 202 -2.49 -14.40 16.27
C GLN A 202 -1.00 -14.11 15.99
N LEU A 203 -0.67 -13.16 15.11
CA LEU A 203 0.73 -12.80 14.84
C LEU A 203 1.41 -12.14 16.04
N ALA A 204 0.69 -11.31 16.82
CA ALA A 204 1.25 -10.71 18.03
C ALA A 204 1.51 -11.76 19.12
N GLU A 205 0.58 -12.70 19.31
CA GLU A 205 0.71 -13.83 20.24
C GLU A 205 1.90 -14.73 19.85
N LEU A 206 2.03 -15.06 18.56
CA LEU A 206 3.13 -15.87 18.03
C LEU A 206 4.50 -15.17 18.25
N LEU A 207 4.62 -13.88 17.89
CA LEU A 207 5.85 -13.10 18.09
C LEU A 207 6.27 -13.02 19.56
N VAL A 208 5.32 -12.76 20.48
CA VAL A 208 5.60 -12.71 21.93
C VAL A 208 6.01 -14.08 22.45
N THR A 209 5.25 -15.13 22.12
CA THR A 209 5.49 -16.50 22.62
C THR A 209 6.84 -17.07 22.18
N LEU A 210 7.21 -16.85 20.92
CA LEU A 210 8.50 -17.29 20.40
C LEU A 210 9.65 -16.48 21.02
N THR A 211 9.48 -15.17 21.19
CA THR A 211 10.50 -14.34 21.84
C THR A 211 10.73 -14.74 23.29
N GLN A 212 9.69 -15.09 24.05
CA GLN A 212 9.85 -15.57 25.42
C GLN A 212 10.52 -16.95 25.47
N SER A 213 10.07 -17.90 24.64
CA SER A 213 10.56 -19.30 24.69
C SER A 213 11.97 -19.48 24.12
N GLU A 214 12.37 -18.73 23.09
CA GLU A 214 13.76 -18.68 22.58
C GLU A 214 14.66 -17.70 23.35
N GLY A 215 14.17 -17.07 24.42
CA GLY A 215 14.99 -16.26 25.33
C GLY A 215 15.48 -14.92 24.75
N GLY A 216 14.56 -14.12 24.22
CA GLY A 216 14.80 -12.71 23.89
C GLY A 216 14.07 -11.73 24.81
N LEU A 217 14.31 -10.43 24.59
CA LEU A 217 13.61 -9.30 25.24
C LEU A 217 13.62 -9.29 26.79
N GLY A 218 14.58 -9.96 27.43
CA GLY A 218 14.63 -10.13 28.89
C GLY A 218 13.96 -11.42 29.39
N SER A 219 13.84 -12.42 28.53
CA SER A 219 13.42 -13.78 28.91
C SER A 219 14.62 -14.73 28.84
N ALA A 220 14.66 -15.72 29.74
CA ALA A 220 15.64 -16.80 29.66
C ALA A 220 15.10 -17.94 28.76
N PRO A 221 15.94 -18.55 27.89
CA PRO A 221 15.52 -19.65 27.01
C PRO A 221 14.85 -20.80 27.76
N GLY A 222 13.80 -21.38 27.18
CA GLY A 222 13.11 -22.55 27.73
C GLY A 222 12.19 -22.27 28.93
N LYS A 223 12.05 -21.02 29.40
CA LYS A 223 10.93 -20.63 30.27
C LYS A 223 9.61 -20.86 29.52
N ALA A 224 8.56 -21.26 30.24
CA ALA A 224 7.22 -21.38 29.67
C ALA A 224 6.69 -19.98 29.27
N SER A 225 6.16 -19.86 28.06
CA SER A 225 5.54 -18.62 27.56
C SER A 225 4.33 -18.23 28.42
N THR A 226 4.15 -16.92 28.61
CA THR A 226 2.99 -16.31 29.27
C THR A 226 2.42 -15.19 28.40
N SER A 227 1.09 -15.02 28.39
CA SER A 227 0.41 -13.96 27.61
C SER A 227 0.65 -12.52 28.13
N SER A 228 1.35 -12.38 29.26
CA SER A 228 1.86 -11.13 29.84
C SER A 228 3.35 -10.90 29.54
N GLY A 229 3.84 -9.66 29.67
CA GLY A 229 5.28 -9.34 29.65
C GLY A 229 5.78 -8.63 28.39
N ALA A 230 5.07 -8.75 27.26
CA ALA A 230 5.39 -8.00 26.04
C ALA A 230 4.14 -7.69 25.20
N LYS A 231 4.26 -6.68 24.31
CA LYS A 231 3.22 -6.25 23.36
C LYS A 231 3.83 -5.91 22.00
N VAL A 232 3.04 -6.04 20.94
CA VAL A 232 3.44 -5.73 19.55
C VAL A 232 2.60 -4.59 19.00
N PHE A 233 3.24 -3.62 18.34
CA PHE A 233 2.60 -2.63 17.48
C PHE A 233 3.02 -2.89 16.02
N PHE A 234 2.07 -2.99 15.10
CA PHE A 234 2.35 -3.26 13.68
C PHE A 234 2.43 -1.97 12.85
N ALA A 235 3.32 -1.99 11.86
CA ALA A 235 3.61 -0.94 10.90
C ALA A 235 3.69 -1.53 9.47
N ASN A 236 4.01 -0.72 8.46
CA ASN A 236 4.10 -1.15 7.06
C ASN A 236 5.53 -1.40 6.58
N SER A 237 6.52 -0.88 7.32
CA SER A 237 7.94 -1.00 7.00
C SER A 237 8.80 -0.93 8.25
N GLY A 238 10.04 -1.39 8.15
CA GLY A 238 11.02 -1.28 9.25
C GLY A 238 11.36 0.18 9.58
N THR A 239 11.40 1.06 8.58
CA THR A 239 11.58 2.50 8.79
C THR A 239 10.44 3.13 9.60
N GLU A 240 9.19 2.76 9.33
CA GLU A 240 8.04 3.19 10.15
C GLU A 240 8.05 2.57 11.56
N ALA A 241 8.50 1.31 11.69
CA ALA A 241 8.71 0.68 12.99
C ALA A 241 9.77 1.43 13.83
N ASN A 242 10.86 1.90 13.20
CA ASN A 242 11.87 2.72 13.86
C ASN A 242 11.35 4.12 14.24
N GLU A 243 10.58 4.81 13.38
CA GLU A 243 9.88 6.06 13.76
C GLU A 243 8.96 5.85 14.97
N GLY A 244 8.19 4.75 14.99
CA GLY A 244 7.35 4.35 16.12
C GLY A 244 8.16 4.11 17.39
N ALA A 245 9.24 3.33 17.31
CA ALA A 245 10.13 3.03 18.44
C ALA A 245 10.79 4.29 19.02
N LEU A 246 11.26 5.22 18.18
CA LEU A 246 11.81 6.51 18.62
C LEU A 246 10.75 7.37 19.32
N LYS A 247 9.50 7.40 18.81
CA LYS A 247 8.39 8.11 19.45
C LYS A 247 8.04 7.52 20.82
N ILE A 248 7.96 6.19 20.90
CA ILE A 248 7.69 5.44 22.14
C ILE A 248 8.79 5.74 23.17
N ALA A 249 10.05 5.57 22.79
CA ALA A 249 11.20 5.81 23.65
C ALA A 249 11.27 7.25 24.19
N ARG A 250 10.99 8.25 23.35
CA ARG A 250 10.94 9.66 23.79
C ARG A 250 9.80 9.94 24.78
N LYS A 251 8.64 9.29 24.64
CA LYS A 251 7.58 9.37 25.66
C LYS A 251 8.01 8.69 26.97
N VAL A 252 8.45 7.44 26.89
CA VAL A 252 8.86 6.64 28.06
C VAL A 252 9.97 7.32 28.86
N GLY A 253 10.97 7.91 28.19
CA GLY A 253 12.02 8.68 28.85
C GLY A 253 11.47 9.85 29.66
N LYS A 254 10.56 10.65 29.09
CA LYS A 254 9.90 11.76 29.80
C LYS A 254 9.02 11.27 30.96
N ASP A 255 8.26 10.19 30.76
CA ASP A 255 7.44 9.58 31.81
C ASP A 255 8.30 9.09 32.99
N ARG A 256 9.44 8.43 32.71
CA ARG A 256 10.42 7.99 33.72
C ARG A 256 11.05 9.17 34.45
N TRP A 257 11.43 10.24 33.74
CA TRP A 257 11.99 11.46 34.34
C TRP A 257 10.98 12.15 35.28
N ALA A 258 9.70 12.15 34.91
CA ALA A 258 8.62 12.69 35.74
C ALA A 258 8.36 11.82 36.97
N ALA A 259 8.34 10.49 36.82
CA ALA A 259 8.20 9.56 37.93
C ALA A 259 9.37 9.60 38.94
N ALA A 260 10.55 10.07 38.52
CA ALA A 260 11.76 10.10 39.36
C ALA A 260 11.72 11.11 40.53
N ALA A 261 10.79 12.07 40.56
CA ALA A 261 10.56 12.93 41.73
C ALA A 261 9.14 13.49 41.78
N ALA A 262 8.54 13.54 42.97
CA ALA A 262 7.22 14.10 43.18
C ALA A 262 7.12 15.57 42.71
N GLY A 263 6.02 15.92 42.05
CA GLY A 263 5.78 17.28 41.52
C GLY A 263 6.29 17.52 40.10
N ARG A 264 7.01 16.58 39.47
CA ARG A 264 7.39 16.66 38.06
C ARG A 264 6.29 16.13 37.12
N SER A 265 6.28 16.66 35.90
CA SER A 265 5.46 16.18 34.77
C SER A 265 6.31 16.07 33.49
N TRP A 266 5.84 15.32 32.49
CA TRP A 266 6.54 15.09 31.22
C TRP A 266 6.71 16.38 30.38
N ASP A 267 5.92 17.40 30.67
CA ASP A 267 5.88 18.74 30.07
C ASP A 267 6.47 19.85 30.98
N SER A 268 6.98 19.52 32.18
CA SER A 268 7.69 20.47 33.03
C SER A 268 8.90 21.08 32.28
N PRO A 269 9.20 22.39 32.43
CA PRO A 269 10.28 23.05 31.69
C PRO A 269 11.67 22.42 31.85
N GLU A 270 11.92 21.77 32.98
CA GLU A 270 13.17 21.07 33.33
C GLU A 270 13.27 19.68 32.68
N CYS A 271 12.21 19.22 32.00
CA CYS A 271 12.13 17.89 31.37
C CYS A 271 12.87 17.85 30.02
N HIS A 272 14.20 17.97 30.07
CA HIS A 272 15.08 17.94 28.90
C HIS A 272 15.26 16.53 28.29
N LYS A 273 14.62 15.50 28.86
CA LYS A 273 14.71 14.08 28.48
C LYS A 273 14.22 13.82 27.04
N THR A 274 15.08 14.06 26.07
CA THR A 274 14.75 14.19 24.64
C THR A 274 15.84 13.71 23.69
N ARG A 275 17.10 13.58 24.12
CA ARG A 275 18.22 13.21 23.24
C ARG A 275 18.17 11.74 22.82
N ILE A 276 18.72 11.43 21.66
CA ILE A 276 18.71 10.09 21.07
C ILE A 276 20.14 9.74 20.65
N ALA A 277 20.72 8.67 21.21
CA ALA A 277 22.02 8.19 20.74
C ALA A 277 21.86 7.12 19.65
N CYS A 278 22.76 7.14 18.67
CA CYS A 278 22.97 6.07 17.70
C CYS A 278 24.48 5.89 17.42
N PHE A 279 24.84 4.96 16.53
CA PHE A 279 26.25 4.55 16.33
C PHE A 279 26.71 4.67 14.88
N GLU A 280 27.98 5.02 14.67
CA GLU A 280 28.63 5.15 13.35
C GLU A 280 28.37 3.95 12.43
N GLY A 281 27.96 4.22 11.18
CA GLY A 281 27.69 3.19 10.17
C GLY A 281 26.30 2.56 10.22
N SER A 282 25.42 2.98 11.14
CA SER A 282 24.05 2.46 11.26
C SER A 282 23.17 2.76 10.03
N PHE A 283 22.13 1.94 9.84
CA PHE A 283 21.06 2.21 8.89
C PHE A 283 19.68 1.81 9.42
N HIS A 284 18.96 2.80 9.95
CA HIS A 284 17.63 2.64 10.53
C HIS A 284 16.50 3.10 9.57
N GLY A 285 16.80 3.90 8.55
CA GLY A 285 15.82 4.27 7.53
C GLY A 285 16.15 5.53 6.75
N ARG A 286 15.13 6.05 6.03
CA ARG A 286 15.22 7.27 5.21
C ARG A 286 14.01 8.22 5.32
N SER A 287 13.05 7.95 6.21
CA SER A 287 12.12 8.99 6.70
C SER A 287 12.84 9.91 7.69
N MET A 288 12.34 11.12 7.94
CA MET A 288 13.13 12.17 8.61
C MET A 288 13.69 11.77 9.98
N GLY A 289 12.92 11.11 10.86
CA GLY A 289 13.42 10.67 12.17
C GLY A 289 14.40 9.49 12.06
N ALA A 290 14.04 8.45 11.30
CA ALA A 290 14.90 7.29 11.07
C ALA A 290 16.21 7.64 10.31
N LEU A 291 16.18 8.68 9.46
CA LEU A 291 17.34 9.26 8.78
C LEU A 291 18.24 10.03 9.75
N SER A 292 17.65 10.70 10.75
CA SER A 292 18.39 11.44 11.78
C SER A 292 19.31 10.51 12.59
N VAL A 293 18.88 9.27 12.85
CA VAL A 293 19.70 8.25 13.54
C VAL A 293 20.48 7.34 12.58
N THR A 294 20.34 7.48 11.26
CA THR A 294 21.11 6.74 10.25
C THR A 294 22.42 7.50 9.99
N SER A 295 23.49 7.12 10.69
CA SER A 295 24.73 7.89 10.89
C SER A 295 25.68 7.95 9.68
N ASN A 296 25.13 8.27 8.51
CA ASN A 296 25.87 8.35 7.25
C ASN A 296 25.68 9.73 6.59
N PRO A 297 26.69 10.62 6.61
CA PRO A 297 26.61 11.95 6.01
C PRO A 297 26.18 11.97 4.54
N LYS A 298 26.46 10.90 3.77
CA LYS A 298 26.00 10.75 2.38
C LYS A 298 24.47 10.72 2.26
N TYR A 299 23.78 10.19 3.27
CA TYR A 299 22.32 10.15 3.33
C TYR A 299 21.75 11.36 4.08
N GLN A 300 22.46 11.88 5.09
CA GLN A 300 21.94 12.93 5.97
C GLN A 300 22.09 14.36 5.42
N ALA A 301 23.28 14.70 4.88
CA ALA A 301 23.61 16.09 4.53
C ALA A 301 22.64 16.76 3.53
N PRO A 302 22.08 16.07 2.51
CA PRO A 302 21.13 16.69 1.56
C PRO A 302 19.76 17.08 2.16
N PHE A 303 19.45 16.65 3.39
CA PHE A 303 18.14 16.85 4.03
C PHE A 303 18.24 17.56 5.39
N ALA A 304 19.38 18.18 5.71
CA ALA A 304 19.56 18.94 6.93
C ALA A 304 18.76 20.27 6.91
N PRO A 305 18.24 20.76 8.05
CA PRO A 305 18.37 20.19 9.40
C PRO A 305 17.47 18.95 9.62
N LEU A 306 18.04 17.97 10.31
CA LEU A 306 17.37 16.74 10.73
C LEU A 306 16.79 16.89 12.15
N LEU A 307 16.24 15.81 12.73
CA LEU A 307 15.68 15.83 14.08
C LEU A 307 16.75 16.28 15.10
N PRO A 308 16.52 17.37 15.86
CA PRO A 308 17.52 17.88 16.79
C PRO A 308 17.70 16.97 18.00
N GLY A 309 18.90 17.01 18.59
CA GLY A 309 19.26 16.20 19.75
C GLY A 309 19.52 14.72 19.42
N VAL A 310 20.12 14.44 18.25
CA VAL A 310 20.70 13.13 17.95
C VAL A 310 22.22 13.18 18.13
N ASP A 311 22.76 12.20 18.86
CA ASP A 311 24.18 12.02 19.09
C ASP A 311 24.68 10.75 18.41
N VAL A 312 25.90 10.80 17.87
CA VAL A 312 26.53 9.68 17.16
C VAL A 312 27.78 9.25 17.92
N GLY A 313 27.75 8.04 18.47
CA GLY A 313 28.90 7.39 19.10
C GLY A 313 29.56 6.36 18.20
N ARG A 314 30.73 5.87 18.59
CA ARG A 314 31.42 4.79 17.88
C ARG A 314 30.95 3.41 18.39
N LEU A 315 30.71 2.48 17.47
CA LEU A 315 30.37 1.10 17.82
C LEU A 315 31.55 0.43 18.56
N ASN A 316 31.26 -0.31 19.63
CA ASN A 316 32.23 -1.00 20.50
C ASN A 316 33.24 -0.08 21.24
N ASP A 317 32.97 1.23 21.32
CA ASP A 317 33.70 2.14 22.21
C ASP A 317 33.06 2.14 23.61
N LEU A 318 33.71 1.50 24.59
CA LEU A 318 33.23 1.40 25.98
C LEU A 318 33.29 2.73 26.74
N GLU A 319 34.33 3.54 26.51
CA GLU A 319 34.53 4.77 27.28
C GLU A 319 33.64 5.91 26.77
N GLY A 320 33.40 5.96 25.46
CA GLY A 320 32.45 6.89 24.84
C GLY A 320 31.01 6.73 25.31
N LEU A 321 30.60 5.58 25.88
CA LEU A 321 29.22 5.38 26.36
C LEU A 321 28.80 6.37 27.46
N LYS A 322 29.73 6.75 28.34
CA LYS A 322 29.45 7.63 29.49
C LYS A 322 29.11 9.06 29.05
N THR A 323 29.74 9.52 27.97
CA THR A 323 29.52 10.86 27.38
C THR A 323 28.40 10.87 26.34
N LEU A 324 28.17 9.75 25.64
CA LEU A 324 27.12 9.60 24.64
C LEU A 324 25.71 9.46 25.24
N VAL A 325 25.58 8.78 26.38
CA VAL A 325 24.30 8.44 27.01
C VAL A 325 24.19 9.17 28.34
N GLY A 326 23.53 10.33 28.32
CA GLY A 326 23.42 11.29 29.41
C GLY A 326 22.05 11.33 30.09
N GLU A 327 21.94 12.18 31.12
CA GLU A 327 20.70 12.36 31.89
C GLU A 327 19.54 12.93 31.08
N ASP A 328 19.81 13.50 29.90
CA ASP A 328 18.82 14.00 28.94
C ASP A 328 18.56 13.05 27.75
N THR A 329 19.29 11.94 27.64
CA THR A 329 19.03 10.87 26.63
C THR A 329 17.76 10.10 26.98
N CYS A 330 16.77 10.09 26.09
CA CYS A 330 15.54 9.29 26.23
C CYS A 330 15.62 7.94 25.50
N ALA A 331 16.44 7.82 24.45
CA ALA A 331 16.52 6.64 23.61
C ALA A 331 17.96 6.35 23.17
N VAL A 332 18.30 5.07 23.03
CA VAL A 332 19.48 4.63 22.28
C VAL A 332 19.07 3.57 21.27
N ILE A 333 19.51 3.70 20.01
CA ILE A 333 19.21 2.76 18.93
C ILE A 333 20.49 2.18 18.32
N VAL A 334 20.51 0.85 18.13
CA VAL A 334 21.66 0.12 17.59
C VAL A 334 21.21 -1.09 16.77
N GLU A 335 21.92 -1.40 15.68
CA GLU A 335 21.85 -2.71 15.02
C GLU A 335 22.82 -3.67 15.73
N PRO A 336 22.37 -4.79 16.34
CA PRO A 336 23.29 -5.77 16.96
C PRO A 336 24.30 -6.36 15.96
N ILE A 337 23.92 -6.45 14.68
CA ILE A 337 24.83 -6.68 13.55
C ILE A 337 24.44 -5.72 12.42
N GLN A 338 25.31 -4.75 12.11
CA GLN A 338 25.04 -3.69 11.13
C GLN A 338 24.92 -4.21 9.69
N GLY A 339 23.72 -4.20 9.12
CA GLY A 339 23.45 -4.77 7.81
C GLY A 339 24.00 -3.93 6.65
N GLU A 340 23.84 -2.61 6.67
CA GLU A 340 24.43 -1.71 5.65
C GLU A 340 25.86 -1.27 6.03
N GLY A 341 26.17 -1.15 7.33
CA GLY A 341 27.41 -0.53 7.84
C GLY A 341 28.71 -1.29 7.58
N GLY A 342 28.63 -2.58 7.23
CA GLY A 342 29.81 -3.44 6.96
C GLY A 342 29.74 -4.86 7.51
N ILE A 343 28.57 -5.30 8.00
CA ILE A 343 28.40 -6.52 8.81
C ILE A 343 29.20 -6.45 10.11
N ASN A 344 29.37 -5.25 10.66
CA ASN A 344 30.05 -5.04 11.93
C ASN A 344 29.14 -5.56 13.06
N MET A 345 29.70 -6.35 13.98
CA MET A 345 28.97 -6.89 15.13
C MET A 345 29.21 -6.00 16.35
N ALA A 346 28.17 -5.81 17.17
CA ALA A 346 28.32 -5.24 18.49
C ALA A 346 28.92 -6.28 19.45
N ASP A 347 29.92 -5.88 20.26
CA ASP A 347 30.54 -6.78 21.24
C ASP A 347 29.60 -7.00 22.44
N VAL A 348 29.49 -8.24 22.92
CA VAL A 348 28.48 -8.60 23.95
C VAL A 348 28.70 -7.83 25.26
N ASP A 349 29.95 -7.67 25.70
CA ASP A 349 30.26 -6.92 26.92
C ASP A 349 30.03 -5.40 26.75
N TRP A 350 30.14 -4.89 25.53
CA TRP A 350 29.77 -3.51 25.19
C TRP A 350 28.25 -3.32 25.15
N LEU A 351 27.49 -4.30 24.64
CA LEU A 351 26.02 -4.29 24.74
C LEU A 351 25.54 -4.36 26.20
N ARG A 352 26.21 -5.13 27.07
CA ARG A 352 25.94 -5.14 28.52
C ARG A 352 26.21 -3.77 29.15
N ALA A 353 27.36 -3.16 28.84
CA ALA A 353 27.70 -1.82 29.32
C ALA A 353 26.69 -0.77 28.84
N LEU A 354 26.24 -0.87 27.57
CA LEU A 354 25.22 0.01 27.00
C LEU A 354 23.84 -0.19 27.65
N ARG A 355 23.40 -1.43 27.88
CA ARG A 355 22.18 -1.76 28.63
C ARG A 355 22.22 -1.12 30.02
N LYS A 356 23.27 -1.40 30.79
CA LYS A 356 23.48 -0.82 32.12
C LYS A 356 23.44 0.70 32.09
N ARG A 357 24.11 1.35 31.12
CA ARG A 357 24.10 2.82 31.00
C ARG A 357 22.72 3.38 30.63
N CYS A 358 21.93 2.65 29.82
CA CYS A 358 20.53 3.01 29.57
C CYS A 358 19.68 2.89 30.84
N ASP A 359 19.91 1.88 31.68
CA ASP A 359 19.20 1.74 32.97
C ASP A 359 19.57 2.85 33.95
N GLU A 360 20.87 3.16 34.10
CA GLU A 360 21.38 4.23 34.98
C GLU A 360 20.69 5.59 34.73
N VAL A 361 20.49 5.96 33.46
CA VAL A 361 19.82 7.23 33.09
C VAL A 361 18.32 7.07 32.80
N GLY A 362 17.77 5.85 32.89
CA GLY A 362 16.38 5.55 32.52
C GLY A 362 16.05 5.72 31.02
N ALA A 363 17.02 5.67 30.11
CA ALA A 363 16.79 5.65 28.67
C ALA A 363 16.17 4.31 28.19
N VAL A 364 15.55 4.31 27.02
CA VAL A 364 15.02 3.09 26.37
C VAL A 364 16.03 2.59 25.34
N LEU A 365 16.45 1.32 25.49
CA LEU A 365 17.33 0.66 24.53
C LEU A 365 16.52 -0.02 23.43
N ILE A 366 16.77 0.37 22.17
CA ILE A 366 16.13 -0.15 20.96
C ILE A 366 17.15 -0.95 20.16
N TYR A 367 16.85 -2.22 19.88
CA TYR A 367 17.59 -2.99 18.87
C TYR A 367 16.85 -2.97 17.53
N ASP A 368 17.53 -2.48 16.51
CA ASP A 368 17.14 -2.64 15.12
C ASP A 368 17.55 -4.04 14.66
N GLU A 369 16.58 -4.95 14.65
CA GLU A 369 16.74 -6.33 14.21
C GLU A 369 16.10 -6.56 12.82
N ILE A 370 15.82 -5.47 12.07
CA ILE A 370 15.15 -5.53 10.76
C ILE A 370 15.98 -6.35 9.74
N GLN A 371 17.29 -6.44 9.92
CA GLN A 371 18.17 -7.25 9.05
C GLN A 371 18.74 -8.51 9.71
N CYS A 372 19.07 -8.49 11.01
CA CYS A 372 19.72 -9.60 11.71
C CYS A 372 18.75 -10.54 12.46
N GLY A 373 17.52 -10.11 12.72
CA GLY A 373 16.51 -10.92 13.38
C GLY A 373 15.81 -11.91 12.45
N LEU A 374 14.73 -12.50 12.97
CA LEU A 374 13.87 -13.49 12.31
C LEU A 374 14.66 -14.65 11.71
N TYR A 375 15.45 -15.32 12.56
CA TYR A 375 16.34 -16.44 12.25
C TYR A 375 17.52 -16.13 11.31
N ARG A 376 17.74 -14.88 10.88
CA ARG A 376 18.87 -14.54 10.01
C ARG A 376 20.23 -14.88 10.64
N THR A 377 20.38 -14.75 11.95
CA THR A 377 21.60 -15.17 12.69
C THR A 377 21.59 -16.62 13.18
N GLY A 378 20.61 -17.44 12.79
CA GLY A 378 20.42 -18.81 13.29
C GLY A 378 19.61 -18.93 14.59
N THR A 379 19.14 -17.81 15.14
CA THR A 379 18.28 -17.69 16.34
C THR A 379 17.18 -16.67 16.05
N LEU A 380 15.98 -16.77 16.64
CA LEU A 380 14.85 -15.87 16.32
C LEU A 380 15.26 -14.39 16.31
N TRP A 381 16.03 -13.96 17.31
CA TRP A 381 16.69 -12.66 17.32
C TRP A 381 18.22 -12.82 17.38
N ALA A 382 18.96 -11.81 16.91
CA ALA A 382 20.41 -11.77 17.13
C ALA A 382 20.73 -11.72 18.62
N HIS A 383 19.94 -10.99 19.42
CA HIS A 383 20.13 -10.90 20.88
C HIS A 383 19.68 -12.15 21.66
N SER A 384 18.89 -13.07 21.10
CA SER A 384 18.50 -14.33 21.77
C SER A 384 19.68 -15.27 22.05
N ALA A 385 20.86 -14.99 21.49
CA ALA A 385 22.11 -15.70 21.80
C ALA A 385 23.01 -14.93 22.79
N PHE A 386 22.57 -13.80 23.32
CA PHE A 386 23.28 -12.99 24.31
C PHE A 386 22.67 -13.18 25.71
N PRO A 387 23.43 -12.92 26.80
CA PRO A 387 22.90 -12.93 28.16
C PRO A 387 21.73 -11.94 28.36
N GLU A 388 20.86 -12.23 29.35
CA GLU A 388 19.63 -11.45 29.62
C GLU A 388 19.93 -9.96 29.95
N ASP A 389 21.09 -9.70 30.57
CA ASP A 389 21.63 -8.37 30.88
C ASP A 389 22.17 -7.59 29.66
N CYS A 390 22.03 -8.16 28.46
CA CYS A 390 22.33 -7.53 27.18
C CYS A 390 21.04 -7.26 26.35
N HIS A 391 19.84 -7.49 26.90
CA HIS A 391 18.59 -7.47 26.13
C HIS A 391 17.93 -6.07 26.05
N PRO A 392 17.35 -5.70 24.88
CA PRO A 392 16.75 -4.39 24.64
C PRO A 392 15.35 -4.28 25.26
N ASP A 393 14.87 -3.05 25.43
CA ASP A 393 13.48 -2.78 25.82
C ASP A 393 12.51 -2.84 24.64
N VAL A 394 13.04 -2.59 23.43
CA VAL A 394 12.31 -2.50 22.17
C VAL A 394 13.09 -3.24 21.09
N VAL A 395 12.38 -4.04 20.29
CA VAL A 395 12.92 -4.69 19.08
C VAL A 395 12.09 -4.25 17.88
N THR A 396 12.74 -3.72 16.85
CA THR A 396 12.08 -3.41 15.57
C THR A 396 12.39 -4.47 14.53
N MET A 397 11.40 -4.77 13.69
CA MET A 397 11.44 -5.86 12.71
C MET A 397 10.62 -5.53 11.47
N ALA A 398 10.99 -6.13 10.33
CA ALA A 398 10.26 -6.06 9.06
C ALA A 398 10.78 -7.18 8.13
N LYS A 399 11.08 -6.87 6.86
CA LYS A 399 11.88 -7.66 5.91
C LYS A 399 11.55 -9.17 5.91
N PRO A 400 12.22 -10.12 6.62
CA PRO A 400 11.81 -11.53 6.63
C PRO A 400 10.33 -11.76 6.97
N LEU A 401 9.73 -10.92 7.82
CA LEU A 401 8.47 -11.18 8.53
C LEU A 401 7.32 -11.66 7.64
N ALA A 402 7.16 -11.11 6.43
CA ALA A 402 6.11 -11.51 5.48
C ALA A 402 6.64 -11.79 4.06
N ASN A 403 7.89 -12.25 3.94
CA ASN A 403 8.52 -12.75 2.71
C ASN A 403 8.25 -11.90 1.43
N GLY A 404 8.47 -10.59 1.50
CA GLY A 404 8.28 -9.66 0.39
C GLY A 404 7.00 -8.82 0.46
N TYR A 405 6.00 -9.21 1.26
CA TYR A 405 4.83 -8.35 1.50
C TYR A 405 5.16 -7.22 2.51
N PRO A 406 4.70 -5.98 2.31
CA PRO A 406 4.97 -4.87 3.23
C PRO A 406 4.40 -5.09 4.65
N ILE A 407 5.29 -5.20 5.63
CA ILE A 407 4.98 -5.18 7.06
C ILE A 407 6.21 -4.68 7.84
N GLY A 408 5.96 -4.07 8.99
CA GLY A 408 6.94 -3.89 10.06
C GLY A 408 6.27 -4.11 11.42
N ALA A 409 7.06 -4.22 12.48
CA ALA A 409 6.53 -4.26 13.84
C ALA A 409 7.54 -3.73 14.87
N VAL A 410 7.00 -3.28 16.00
CA VAL A 410 7.71 -2.87 17.20
C VAL A 410 7.26 -3.78 18.33
N LEU A 411 8.18 -4.62 18.83
CA LEU A 411 7.97 -5.49 19.99
C LEU A 411 8.53 -4.78 21.23
N LEU A 412 7.72 -4.71 22.29
CA LEU A 412 7.95 -3.88 23.47
C LEU A 412 7.90 -4.73 24.74
N ARG A 413 8.83 -4.53 25.68
CA ARG A 413 8.65 -4.99 27.08
C ARG A 413 7.41 -4.33 27.70
N ASP A 414 6.73 -5.02 28.61
CA ASP A 414 5.53 -4.50 29.29
C ASP A 414 5.80 -3.15 29.99
N SER A 415 6.98 -3.00 30.60
CA SER A 415 7.46 -1.75 31.25
C SER A 415 7.66 -0.56 30.31
N VAL A 416 7.63 -0.80 28.99
CA VAL A 416 7.55 0.24 27.94
C VAL A 416 6.12 0.33 27.41
N ALA A 417 5.50 -0.81 27.10
CA ALA A 417 4.17 -0.87 26.49
C ALA A 417 3.07 -0.19 27.32
N GLN A 418 3.14 -0.28 28.66
CA GLN A 418 2.18 0.35 29.58
C GLN A 418 2.12 1.88 29.46
N THR A 419 3.17 2.53 28.93
CA THR A 419 3.17 3.98 28.67
C THR A 419 2.33 4.40 27.45
N MET A 420 1.96 3.45 26.59
CA MET A 420 1.33 3.69 25.29
C MET A 420 -0.17 3.41 25.34
N THR A 421 -0.96 4.47 25.51
CA THR A 421 -2.42 4.41 25.58
C THR A 421 -3.08 4.77 24.25
N ALA A 422 -4.37 4.47 24.09
CA ALA A 422 -5.16 4.80 22.90
C ALA A 422 -5.00 6.29 22.52
N GLY A 423 -4.74 6.56 21.23
CA GLY A 423 -4.45 7.89 20.71
C GLY A 423 -2.96 8.29 20.72
N THR A 424 -2.10 7.63 21.48
CA THR A 424 -0.67 8.01 21.59
C THR A 424 0.10 7.79 20.28
N HIS A 425 -0.21 6.73 19.53
CA HIS A 425 0.36 6.42 18.21
C HIS A 425 -0.62 5.57 17.39
N GLY A 426 -0.40 5.47 16.09
CA GLY A 426 -1.26 4.77 15.14
C GLY A 426 -0.70 4.84 13.72
N THR A 427 -1.20 3.97 12.85
CA THR A 427 -0.84 3.86 11.42
C THR A 427 -2.08 3.47 10.61
N THR A 428 -2.10 3.85 9.33
CA THR A 428 -3.23 3.59 8.42
C THR A 428 -3.31 2.12 8.00
N PHE A 429 -2.18 1.50 7.64
CA PHE A 429 -2.16 0.19 6.97
C PHE A 429 -1.48 -0.94 7.79
N GLY A 430 -0.71 -0.59 8.83
CA GLY A 430 -0.06 -1.58 9.69
C GLY A 430 -1.12 -2.40 10.43
N GLY A 431 -0.85 -3.66 10.73
CA GLY A 431 -1.83 -4.55 11.37
C GLY A 431 -2.97 -5.01 10.46
N SER A 432 -2.90 -4.72 9.15
CA SER A 432 -3.93 -5.15 8.19
C SER A 432 -4.02 -6.68 8.09
N PRO A 433 -5.23 -7.25 7.87
CA PRO A 433 -5.45 -8.70 7.97
C PRO A 433 -4.59 -9.49 6.98
N LEU A 434 -4.39 -8.98 5.75
CA LEU A 434 -3.52 -9.62 4.77
C LEU A 434 -2.05 -9.63 5.19
N ALA A 435 -1.52 -8.51 5.69
CA ALA A 435 -0.13 -8.41 6.16
C ALA A 435 0.11 -9.37 7.34
N CYS A 436 -0.82 -9.41 8.30
CA CYS A 436 -0.70 -10.27 9.47
C CYS A 436 -0.91 -11.76 9.16
N ALA A 437 -1.78 -12.12 8.22
CA ALA A 437 -1.97 -13.51 7.78
C ALA A 437 -0.69 -14.08 7.15
N VAL A 438 -0.09 -13.33 6.22
CA VAL A 438 1.19 -13.69 5.59
C VAL A 438 2.30 -13.73 6.63
N GLY A 439 2.36 -12.74 7.53
CA GLY A 439 3.34 -12.70 8.62
C GLY A 439 3.24 -13.92 9.55
N HIS A 440 2.02 -14.31 9.91
CA HIS A 440 1.77 -15.49 10.74
C HIS A 440 2.19 -16.79 10.03
N HIS A 441 1.86 -16.92 8.75
CA HIS A 441 2.27 -18.08 7.94
C HIS A 441 3.80 -18.18 7.80
N VAL A 442 4.46 -17.08 7.43
CA VAL A 442 5.92 -17.05 7.23
C VAL A 442 6.65 -17.32 8.53
N LEU A 443 6.26 -16.68 9.64
CA LEU A 443 6.88 -16.93 10.94
C LEU A 443 6.68 -18.39 11.39
N SER A 444 5.46 -18.93 11.29
CA SER A 444 5.16 -20.35 11.61
C SER A 444 5.96 -21.36 10.75
N ARG A 445 6.32 -20.97 9.52
CA ARG A 445 7.18 -21.79 8.63
C ARG A 445 8.64 -21.73 9.06
N LEU A 446 9.15 -20.57 9.46
CA LEU A 446 10.54 -20.41 9.91
C LEU A 446 10.81 -21.07 11.26
N THR A 447 9.84 -21.03 12.18
CA THR A 447 9.95 -21.58 13.55
C THR A 447 9.81 -23.09 13.63
N SER A 448 9.51 -23.76 12.50
CA SER A 448 9.41 -25.22 12.47
C SER A 448 10.78 -25.86 12.75
N ARG A 449 10.82 -26.94 13.54
CA ARG A 449 12.08 -27.63 13.92
C ARG A 449 12.94 -28.01 12.70
N THR A 450 12.29 -28.41 11.60
CA THR A 450 12.96 -28.75 10.34
C THR A 450 13.59 -27.52 9.68
N SER A 451 12.90 -26.37 9.69
CA SER A 451 13.41 -25.11 9.17
C SER A 451 14.60 -24.59 9.99
N VAL A 452 14.49 -24.59 11.32
CA VAL A 452 15.58 -24.16 12.23
C VAL A 452 16.82 -25.03 12.03
N ALA A 453 16.65 -26.37 11.98
CA ALA A 453 17.76 -27.29 11.72
C ALA A 453 18.40 -27.08 10.33
N GLN A 454 17.61 -26.81 9.29
CA GLN A 454 18.14 -26.45 7.96
C GLN A 454 18.92 -25.13 8.01
N ILE A 455 18.39 -24.10 8.66
CA ILE A 455 19.03 -22.78 8.79
C ILE A 455 20.36 -22.91 9.53
N GLU A 456 20.42 -23.69 10.62
CA GLU A 456 21.67 -24.01 11.32
C GLU A 456 22.68 -24.74 10.42
N GLU A 457 22.26 -25.80 9.72
CA GLU A 457 23.14 -26.59 8.88
C GLU A 457 23.73 -25.75 7.74
N ILE A 458 22.90 -24.99 7.04
CA ILE A 458 23.33 -24.18 5.90
C ILE A 458 24.10 -22.93 6.33
N SER A 459 23.85 -22.38 7.53
CA SER A 459 24.70 -21.34 8.15
C SER A 459 26.12 -21.86 8.39
N LYS A 460 26.24 -23.03 9.04
CA LYS A 460 27.54 -23.69 9.32
C LYS A 460 28.27 -24.00 8.01
N TYR A 461 27.55 -24.47 6.99
CA TYR A 461 28.11 -24.74 5.67
C TYR A 461 28.59 -23.47 4.96
N LEU A 462 27.76 -22.41 4.88
CA LEU A 462 28.13 -21.15 4.21
C LEU A 462 29.32 -20.47 4.91
N THR A 463 29.33 -20.44 6.25
CA THR A 463 30.44 -19.87 7.03
C THR A 463 31.74 -20.59 6.72
N GLY A 464 31.76 -21.93 6.84
CA GLY A 464 32.96 -22.74 6.55
C GLY A 464 33.46 -22.61 5.11
N ARG A 465 32.58 -22.30 4.14
CA ARG A 465 32.98 -22.00 2.75
C ARG A 465 33.56 -20.60 2.56
N LEU A 466 33.08 -19.61 3.31
CA LEU A 466 33.63 -18.26 3.26
C LEU A 466 34.97 -18.18 4.00
N GLU A 467 35.15 -18.89 5.11
CA GLU A 467 36.42 -18.96 5.88
C GLU A 467 37.61 -19.56 5.10
N GLN A 468 37.34 -20.33 4.03
CA GLN A 468 38.37 -20.79 3.11
C GLN A 468 38.90 -19.66 2.21
N LEU A 469 38.08 -18.64 1.90
CA LEU A 469 38.45 -17.59 0.95
C LEU A 469 39.64 -16.72 1.42
N PRO A 470 39.72 -16.24 2.68
CA PRO A 470 40.91 -15.54 3.18
C PRO A 470 42.20 -16.36 3.10
N ARG A 471 42.11 -17.69 3.22
CA ARG A 471 43.28 -18.60 3.10
C ARG A 471 43.77 -18.71 1.66
N TRP A 472 42.88 -18.64 0.67
CA TRP A 472 43.22 -18.68 -0.75
C TRP A 472 43.59 -17.30 -1.34
N PHE A 473 43.05 -16.21 -0.78
CA PHE A 473 43.27 -14.85 -1.28
C PHE A 473 43.73 -13.86 -0.18
N PRO A 474 44.76 -14.18 0.62
CA PRO A 474 45.17 -13.39 1.79
C PRO A 474 45.67 -11.98 1.46
N ASN A 475 46.06 -11.73 0.21
CA ASN A 475 46.50 -10.41 -0.26
C ASN A 475 45.33 -9.48 -0.64
N ILE A 476 44.11 -10.03 -0.77
CA ILE A 476 42.90 -9.31 -1.21
C ILE A 476 41.91 -9.17 -0.04
N LEU A 477 41.78 -10.22 0.77
CA LEU A 477 40.78 -10.34 1.82
C LEU A 477 41.36 -10.04 3.21
N GLN A 478 40.47 -9.63 4.12
CA GLN A 478 40.73 -9.61 5.55
C GLN A 478 40.67 -11.04 6.11
N THR A 479 41.37 -11.31 7.21
CA THR A 479 41.55 -12.67 7.75
C THR A 479 40.24 -13.34 8.17
N ASN A 480 39.31 -12.56 8.71
CA ASN A 480 38.09 -13.05 9.35
C ASN A 480 36.85 -12.68 8.52
N ILE A 481 35.88 -13.60 8.49
CA ILE A 481 34.52 -13.29 8.03
C ILE A 481 33.79 -12.54 9.16
N ARG A 482 32.93 -11.60 8.80
CA ARG A 482 32.10 -10.84 9.75
C ARG A 482 30.66 -11.39 9.78
N GLY A 483 29.97 -11.22 10.91
CA GLY A 483 28.55 -11.56 11.04
C GLY A 483 28.29 -12.98 11.55
N ARG A 484 27.02 -13.40 11.50
CA ARG A 484 26.55 -14.68 12.08
C ARG A 484 25.40 -15.26 11.26
N GLY A 485 25.31 -16.59 11.18
CA GLY A 485 24.21 -17.28 10.49
C GLY A 485 24.24 -17.06 8.97
N LEU A 486 23.16 -16.49 8.44
CA LEU A 486 22.98 -16.12 7.03
C LEU A 486 22.98 -14.60 6.82
N ILE A 487 23.63 -13.84 7.71
CA ILE A 487 24.05 -12.45 7.48
C ILE A 487 25.57 -12.34 7.67
N LEU A 488 26.30 -12.48 6.57
CA LEU A 488 27.75 -12.61 6.55
C LEU A 488 28.42 -11.55 5.67
N GLY A 489 29.58 -11.07 6.11
CA GLY A 489 30.38 -10.04 5.44
C GLY A 489 31.80 -10.52 5.12
N LEU A 490 32.14 -10.53 3.84
CA LEU A 490 33.48 -10.79 3.34
C LEU A 490 34.25 -9.46 3.26
N GLY A 491 35.20 -9.22 4.17
CA GLY A 491 35.98 -7.99 4.23
C GLY A 491 37.19 -7.97 3.28
N PHE A 492 37.49 -6.81 2.69
CA PHE A 492 38.57 -6.61 1.71
C PHE A 492 39.64 -5.65 2.25
N LYS A 493 40.89 -5.84 1.82
CA LYS A 493 42.02 -4.96 2.17
C LYS A 493 42.07 -3.68 1.32
N ASN A 494 41.29 -3.60 0.25
CA ASN A 494 41.14 -2.42 -0.62
C ASN A 494 39.65 -2.15 -0.87
N HIS A 495 39.22 -0.94 -0.57
CA HIS A 495 37.83 -0.46 -0.64
C HIS A 495 37.24 -0.39 -2.07
N GLU A 496 38.06 -0.42 -3.12
CA GLU A 496 37.61 -0.45 -4.51
C GLU A 496 37.14 -1.83 -4.98
N ILE A 497 37.57 -2.90 -4.30
CA ILE A 497 37.32 -4.29 -4.74
C ILE A 497 35.87 -4.75 -4.52
N PRO A 498 35.17 -4.44 -3.40
CA PRO A 498 33.80 -4.89 -3.17
C PRO A 498 32.82 -4.57 -4.33
N GLY A 499 32.80 -3.33 -4.81
CA GLY A 499 31.92 -2.91 -5.91
C GLY A 499 32.24 -3.62 -7.23
N ARG A 500 33.53 -3.86 -7.51
CA ARG A 500 33.99 -4.63 -8.67
C ARG A 500 33.58 -6.09 -8.57
N LEU A 501 33.68 -6.70 -7.39
CA LEU A 501 33.25 -8.10 -7.18
C LEU A 501 31.73 -8.25 -7.35
N VAL A 502 30.92 -7.31 -6.83
CA VAL A 502 29.46 -7.31 -7.05
C VAL A 502 29.12 -7.25 -8.54
N GLY A 503 29.82 -6.40 -9.32
CA GLY A 503 29.69 -6.37 -10.78
C GLY A 503 30.04 -7.71 -11.44
N MET A 504 31.19 -8.29 -11.09
CA MET A 504 31.66 -9.57 -11.64
C MET A 504 30.77 -10.76 -11.24
N ALA A 505 30.18 -10.76 -10.04
CA ALA A 505 29.23 -11.78 -9.60
C ALA A 505 27.92 -11.68 -10.39
N ARG A 506 27.41 -10.45 -10.58
CA ARG A 506 26.21 -10.16 -11.37
C ARG A 506 26.35 -10.62 -12.81
N GLU A 507 27.50 -10.33 -13.45
CA GLU A 507 27.89 -10.86 -14.77
C GLU A 507 27.90 -12.39 -14.88
N ARG A 508 27.97 -13.12 -13.75
CA ARG A 508 28.08 -14.58 -13.69
C ARG A 508 26.79 -15.25 -13.22
N GLY A 509 25.74 -14.48 -12.96
CA GLY A 509 24.44 -14.98 -12.51
C GLY A 509 24.31 -15.08 -11.00
N VAL A 510 24.97 -14.23 -10.21
CA VAL A 510 24.83 -14.20 -8.74
C VAL A 510 24.66 -12.75 -8.26
N PHE A 511 23.62 -12.49 -7.46
CA PHE A 511 23.44 -11.21 -6.77
C PHE A 511 24.01 -11.27 -5.35
N VAL A 512 24.90 -10.33 -5.05
CA VAL A 512 25.45 -10.05 -3.72
C VAL A 512 25.52 -8.53 -3.56
N LEU A 513 25.64 -8.03 -2.33
CA LEU A 513 25.57 -6.59 -2.04
C LEU A 513 26.90 -6.08 -1.51
N THR A 514 27.19 -4.79 -1.69
CA THR A 514 28.20 -4.10 -0.87
C THR A 514 27.65 -3.85 0.53
N ALA A 515 28.55 -3.75 1.51
CA ALA A 515 28.27 -3.21 2.84
C ALA A 515 29.50 -2.42 3.35
N GLY A 516 29.26 -1.36 4.10
CA GLY A 516 30.31 -0.48 4.62
C GLY A 516 31.14 0.18 3.51
N LYS A 517 32.43 0.37 3.80
CA LYS A 517 33.43 0.86 2.82
C LYS A 517 34.22 -0.29 2.18
N ASP A 518 34.17 -1.49 2.75
CA ASP A 518 35.19 -2.51 2.56
C ASP A 518 34.67 -3.96 2.48
N ALA A 519 33.36 -4.20 2.54
CA ALA A 519 32.80 -5.55 2.59
C ALA A 519 31.82 -5.88 1.46
N VAL A 520 31.75 -7.16 1.12
CA VAL A 520 30.64 -7.75 0.35
C VAL A 520 29.76 -8.56 1.31
N ARG A 521 28.48 -8.18 1.36
CA ARG A 521 27.43 -8.80 2.18
C ARG A 521 26.74 -9.91 1.41
N LEU A 522 26.62 -11.06 2.05
CA LEU A 522 25.85 -12.22 1.61
C LEU A 522 24.68 -12.40 2.59
N VAL A 523 23.46 -12.30 2.07
CA VAL A 523 22.18 -12.45 2.79
C VAL A 523 21.19 -13.26 1.95
N PRO A 524 21.46 -14.56 1.70
CA PRO A 524 20.57 -15.43 0.93
C PRO A 524 19.25 -15.70 1.66
N SER A 525 18.26 -16.28 0.98
CA SER A 525 17.03 -16.77 1.62
C SER A 525 17.33 -17.84 2.68
N LEU A 526 16.50 -17.94 3.71
CA LEU A 526 16.71 -18.83 4.86
C LEU A 526 16.55 -20.32 4.48
N ASN A 527 15.85 -20.60 3.37
CA ASN A 527 15.69 -21.94 2.79
C ASN A 527 16.71 -22.28 1.68
N VAL A 528 17.79 -21.51 1.54
CA VAL A 528 18.86 -21.75 0.54
C VAL A 528 19.49 -23.15 0.67
N GLY A 529 19.87 -23.75 -0.46
CA GLY A 529 20.44 -25.09 -0.55
C GLY A 529 21.98 -25.13 -0.62
N LYS A 530 22.58 -26.28 -0.29
CA LYS A 530 24.04 -26.50 -0.33
C LYS A 530 24.63 -26.26 -1.73
N GLU A 531 23.96 -26.75 -2.80
CA GLU A 531 24.39 -26.51 -4.19
C GLU A 531 24.39 -25.03 -4.59
N GLU A 532 23.54 -24.22 -3.94
CA GLU A 532 23.41 -22.79 -4.19
C GLU A 532 24.51 -22.01 -3.45
N VAL A 533 24.86 -22.43 -2.23
CA VAL A 533 26.07 -21.99 -1.53
C VAL A 533 27.34 -22.35 -2.32
N ASP A 534 27.42 -23.55 -2.90
CA ASP A 534 28.51 -23.96 -3.80
C ASP A 534 28.67 -23.05 -5.03
N LEU A 535 27.54 -22.69 -5.64
CA LEU A 535 27.49 -21.76 -6.77
C LEU A 535 27.95 -20.36 -6.37
N ALA A 536 27.47 -19.83 -5.24
CA ALA A 536 27.84 -18.50 -4.74
C ALA A 536 29.32 -18.41 -4.30
N ALA A 537 29.86 -19.43 -3.65
CA ALA A 537 31.23 -19.46 -3.10
C ALA A 537 32.34 -19.77 -4.15
N SER A 538 32.09 -19.54 -5.45
CA SER A 538 32.97 -19.95 -6.55
C SER A 538 33.88 -18.81 -7.08
N CYS A 539 35.17 -19.11 -7.33
CA CYS A 539 36.16 -18.10 -7.76
C CYS A 539 36.08 -17.76 -9.29
N PRO A 540 36.04 -16.48 -9.71
CA PRO A 540 35.65 -16.09 -11.07
C PRO A 540 36.77 -16.01 -12.15
N PHE A 541 37.99 -16.54 -11.96
CA PHE A 541 39.18 -16.12 -12.75
C PHE A 541 39.55 -16.95 -14.04
N LEU A 542 40.66 -17.71 -14.09
CA LEU A 542 41.35 -18.07 -15.37
C LEU A 542 40.88 -19.37 -16.09
N GLY A 543 40.12 -19.27 -17.20
CA GLY A 543 39.80 -20.35 -18.18
C GLY A 543 38.89 -21.52 -17.71
N ARG A 544 37.87 -22.06 -18.40
CA ARG A 544 37.47 -22.27 -19.82
C ARG A 544 37.54 -23.74 -20.31
N THR A 545 36.62 -24.60 -19.85
CA THR A 545 35.75 -25.51 -20.66
C THR A 545 34.84 -26.32 -19.71
N LYS A 546 33.57 -26.58 -20.09
CA LYS A 546 32.60 -27.30 -19.22
C LYS A 546 32.57 -28.80 -19.51
N THR A 547 32.56 -29.61 -18.46
CA THR A 547 32.64 -31.09 -18.50
C THR A 547 31.54 -31.77 -19.32
N LYS A 548 30.34 -31.17 -19.42
CA LYS A 548 29.23 -31.72 -20.22
C LYS A 548 29.54 -31.70 -21.71
N THR A 549 30.18 -30.64 -22.22
CA THR A 549 30.60 -30.52 -23.62
C THR A 549 31.69 -31.54 -23.96
N LEU A 550 32.66 -31.73 -23.05
CA LEU A 550 33.65 -32.80 -23.18
C LEU A 550 32.97 -34.18 -23.22
N ARG A 551 32.05 -34.46 -22.30
CA ARG A 551 31.33 -35.75 -22.23
C ARG A 551 30.54 -36.05 -23.51
N THR A 552 29.80 -35.09 -24.08
CA THR A 552 29.08 -35.27 -25.36
C THR A 552 30.04 -35.50 -26.54
N LEU A 553 31.19 -34.83 -26.57
CA LEU A 553 32.19 -35.04 -27.62
C LEU A 553 32.94 -36.38 -27.46
N CYS A 554 33.08 -36.91 -26.23
CA CYS A 554 33.61 -38.27 -26.00
C CYS A 554 32.66 -39.37 -26.48
N THR A 555 31.34 -39.18 -26.36
CA THR A 555 30.33 -40.22 -26.63
C THR A 555 29.70 -40.17 -28.02
N SER A 556 30.07 -39.19 -28.85
CA SER A 556 29.67 -39.13 -30.26
C SER A 556 30.81 -39.66 -31.13
N SER A 557 30.53 -40.63 -31.99
CA SER A 557 31.51 -41.14 -32.98
C SER A 557 31.68 -40.15 -34.14
N SER A 558 32.89 -40.08 -34.70
CA SER A 558 33.16 -39.30 -35.91
C SER A 558 32.48 -39.94 -37.13
N THR A 559 31.79 -39.13 -37.92
CA THR A 559 31.21 -39.54 -39.21
C THR A 559 32.25 -39.77 -40.30
N ARG A 560 33.53 -39.38 -40.08
CA ARG A 560 34.66 -39.71 -40.96
C ARG A 560 35.50 -40.89 -40.47
N PHE A 561 35.56 -41.11 -39.15
CA PHE A 561 36.35 -42.18 -38.54
C PHE A 561 35.53 -42.87 -37.43
N PRO A 562 34.68 -43.86 -37.77
CA PRO A 562 33.65 -44.39 -36.85
C PRO A 562 34.18 -44.97 -35.52
N SER A 563 35.44 -45.40 -35.48
CA SER A 563 36.15 -45.91 -34.30
C SER A 563 36.70 -44.83 -33.37
N LEU A 564 36.59 -43.54 -33.72
CA LEU A 564 37.06 -42.41 -32.93
C LEU A 564 35.90 -41.52 -32.46
N SER A 565 36.02 -40.95 -31.27
CA SER A 565 35.08 -39.92 -30.82
C SER A 565 35.30 -38.60 -31.56
N VAL A 566 34.26 -37.76 -31.66
CA VAL A 566 34.35 -36.40 -32.21
C VAL A 566 35.29 -35.52 -31.35
N LEU A 567 35.47 -35.82 -30.06
CA LEU A 567 36.52 -35.19 -29.25
C LEU A 567 37.91 -35.56 -29.78
N THR A 568 38.16 -36.85 -30.01
CA THR A 568 39.45 -37.34 -30.51
C THR A 568 39.77 -36.76 -31.89
N GLU A 569 38.81 -36.75 -32.81
CA GLU A 569 38.97 -36.19 -34.17
C GLU A 569 39.17 -34.66 -34.17
N ARG A 570 38.64 -33.94 -33.17
CA ARG A 570 38.92 -32.50 -32.98
C ARG A 570 40.25 -32.25 -32.26
N ALA A 571 40.68 -33.15 -31.38
CA ALA A 571 41.90 -33.00 -30.61
C ALA A 571 43.17 -33.29 -31.43
N THR A 572 43.12 -34.18 -32.43
CA THR A 572 44.23 -34.37 -33.39
C THR A 572 44.47 -33.13 -34.28
N LYS A 573 43.44 -32.29 -34.48
CA LYS A 573 43.51 -31.02 -35.22
C LYS A 573 43.90 -29.83 -34.35
N CYS A 574 44.18 -30.04 -33.06
CA CYS A 574 44.64 -28.99 -32.16
C CYS A 574 46.17 -28.84 -32.28
N PRO A 575 46.71 -27.63 -32.56
CA PRO A 575 48.15 -27.43 -32.77
C PRO A 575 49.02 -27.66 -31.51
N VAL A 576 48.40 -27.86 -30.34
CA VAL A 576 49.10 -28.19 -29.08
C VAL A 576 48.85 -29.64 -28.63
N MET A 577 47.63 -30.16 -28.80
CA MET A 577 47.28 -31.53 -28.36
C MET A 577 47.55 -32.61 -29.42
N GLY A 578 47.61 -32.27 -30.71
CA GLY A 578 47.93 -33.22 -31.79
C GLY A 578 49.28 -33.94 -31.57
N PRO A 579 50.38 -33.21 -31.31
CA PRO A 579 51.67 -33.82 -30.97
C PRO A 579 51.61 -34.71 -29.71
N ALA A 580 50.96 -34.22 -28.64
CA ALA A 580 50.91 -34.92 -27.36
C ALA A 580 50.08 -36.22 -27.39
N LEU A 581 48.97 -36.24 -28.15
CA LEU A 581 48.15 -37.45 -28.32
C LEU A 581 48.89 -38.56 -29.07
N ASN A 582 49.80 -38.21 -29.98
CA ASN A 582 50.61 -39.16 -30.75
C ASN A 582 51.73 -39.82 -29.91
N VAL A 583 52.06 -39.22 -28.76
CA VAL A 583 52.90 -39.82 -27.71
C VAL A 583 52.04 -40.69 -26.81
N ARG A 584 50.96 -40.13 -26.23
CA ARG A 584 50.17 -40.76 -25.17
C ARG A 584 49.34 -41.97 -25.60
N SER A 585 49.02 -42.08 -26.90
CA SER A 585 48.35 -43.26 -27.46
C SER A 585 49.19 -44.54 -27.36
N LYS A 586 50.52 -44.42 -27.23
CA LYS A 586 51.44 -45.55 -27.04
C LYS A 586 51.53 -46.04 -25.59
N GLU A 587 51.06 -45.25 -24.63
CA GLU A 587 51.24 -45.52 -23.20
C GLU A 587 50.01 -46.18 -22.57
N ILE A 588 48.80 -45.72 -22.93
CA ILE A 588 47.57 -46.13 -22.22
C ILE A 588 47.08 -47.53 -22.64
N VAL A 589 47.43 -48.01 -23.84
CA VAL A 589 47.05 -49.34 -24.35
C VAL A 589 47.63 -50.48 -23.50
N ALA A 590 48.70 -50.24 -22.75
CA ALA A 590 49.39 -51.25 -21.94
C ALA A 590 48.80 -51.48 -20.53
N GLY A 591 47.89 -50.62 -20.04
CA GLY A 591 47.60 -50.52 -18.60
C GLY A 591 46.49 -51.41 -18.03
N TYR A 592 45.29 -51.38 -18.62
CA TYR A 592 44.05 -51.87 -17.96
C TYR A 592 43.23 -52.89 -18.77
N ALA A 593 43.75 -53.35 -19.92
CA ALA A 593 43.04 -54.29 -20.79
C ALA A 593 43.22 -55.78 -20.41
N SER A 594 44.00 -56.10 -19.36
CA SER A 594 44.60 -57.42 -19.16
C SER A 594 44.25 -58.13 -17.85
N VAL A 595 43.27 -57.69 -17.07
CA VAL A 595 43.01 -58.22 -15.70
C VAL A 595 41.60 -58.77 -15.52
N ALA A 596 41.24 -59.74 -16.37
CA ALA A 596 39.97 -60.46 -16.31
C ALA A 596 40.14 -61.97 -15.99
N GLY A 597 41.37 -62.46 -15.87
CA GLY A 597 41.70 -63.82 -15.49
C GLY A 597 41.94 -63.99 -13.99
N LYS A 598 41.75 -65.21 -13.48
CA LYS A 598 42.04 -65.56 -12.08
C LYS A 598 43.50 -65.30 -11.70
N ALA A 599 44.43 -65.58 -12.62
CA ALA A 599 45.86 -65.35 -12.45
C ALA A 599 46.22 -63.86 -12.23
N ASP A 600 45.44 -62.93 -12.79
CA ASP A 600 45.70 -61.49 -12.68
C ASP A 600 45.34 -60.98 -11.28
N VAL A 601 44.24 -61.50 -10.71
CA VAL A 601 43.84 -61.24 -9.32
C VAL A 601 44.87 -61.83 -8.35
N GLU A 602 45.35 -63.05 -8.62
CA GLU A 602 46.43 -63.68 -7.84
C GLU A 602 47.75 -62.89 -7.93
N LYS A 603 48.06 -62.27 -9.08
CA LYS A 603 49.21 -61.36 -9.23
C LYS A 603 49.06 -60.08 -8.42
N ILE A 604 47.91 -59.40 -8.50
CA ILE A 604 47.63 -58.18 -7.71
C ILE A 604 47.70 -58.48 -6.21
N HIS A 605 47.13 -59.60 -5.77
CA HIS A 605 47.24 -60.05 -4.38
C HIS A 605 48.71 -60.22 -3.94
N LYS A 606 49.55 -60.81 -4.79
CA LYS A 606 50.99 -61.01 -4.50
C LYS A 606 51.80 -59.71 -4.49
N GLU A 607 51.46 -58.75 -5.35
CA GLU A 607 52.09 -57.42 -5.41
C GLU A 607 51.61 -56.46 -4.29
N GLN A 608 50.39 -56.65 -3.76
CA GLN A 608 49.83 -55.90 -2.64
C GLN A 608 50.05 -56.58 -1.27
N GLY A 609 50.69 -57.75 -1.22
CA GLY A 609 50.97 -58.48 0.04
C GLY A 609 49.74 -59.15 0.68
N VAL A 610 48.65 -59.36 -0.07
CA VAL A 610 47.39 -59.93 0.40
C VAL A 610 47.37 -61.44 0.17
N PHE A 611 47.50 -62.23 1.24
CA PHE A 611 47.50 -63.70 1.16
C PHE A 611 46.17 -64.27 1.70
N PRO A 612 45.21 -64.66 0.84
CA PRO A 612 43.97 -65.29 1.29
C PRO A 612 44.24 -66.69 1.87
N PRO A 613 43.54 -67.10 2.94
CA PRO A 613 43.77 -68.39 3.59
C PRO A 613 43.35 -69.57 2.70
N ALA A 614 44.00 -70.71 2.90
CA ALA A 614 43.79 -71.91 2.10
C ALA A 614 42.33 -72.39 2.18
N GLY A 615 41.67 -72.52 1.01
CA GLY A 615 40.26 -72.88 0.88
C GLY A 615 39.32 -71.72 0.52
N ALA A 616 39.80 -70.47 0.50
CA ALA A 616 38.96 -69.33 0.08
C ALA A 616 38.55 -69.42 -1.41
N THR A 617 37.24 -69.36 -1.68
CA THR A 617 36.68 -69.36 -3.05
C THR A 617 36.46 -67.95 -3.59
N ILE A 618 36.16 -67.83 -4.88
CA ILE A 618 36.07 -66.53 -5.57
C ILE A 618 34.87 -65.69 -5.12
N GLU A 619 33.84 -66.33 -4.54
CA GLU A 619 32.67 -65.68 -3.93
C GLU A 619 33.03 -64.83 -2.71
N MET A 620 34.14 -65.14 -2.02
CA MET A 620 34.58 -64.38 -0.84
C MET A 620 35.44 -63.14 -1.19
N CYS A 621 35.61 -62.82 -2.47
CA CYS A 621 36.31 -61.60 -2.89
C CYS A 621 35.38 -60.36 -2.85
N PRO A 622 35.70 -59.31 -2.06
CA PRO A 622 34.86 -58.10 -1.97
C PRO A 622 34.62 -57.43 -3.33
N HIS A 623 35.64 -57.42 -4.20
CA HIS A 623 35.58 -56.83 -5.53
C HIS A 623 34.64 -57.60 -6.48
N ALA A 624 34.49 -58.92 -6.31
CA ALA A 624 33.57 -59.73 -7.10
C ALA A 624 32.11 -59.63 -6.61
N SER A 625 31.91 -59.45 -5.30
CA SER A 625 30.59 -59.28 -4.68
C SER A 625 29.91 -57.97 -5.12
N ALA A 626 30.63 -56.85 -5.07
CA ALA A 626 30.12 -55.53 -5.46
C ALA A 626 29.60 -55.49 -6.92
N ALA A 627 30.28 -56.18 -7.83
CA ALA A 627 29.89 -56.26 -9.24
C ALA A 627 28.58 -57.02 -9.50
N ARG A 628 28.15 -57.92 -8.59
CA ARG A 628 26.90 -58.70 -8.71
C ARG A 628 25.73 -58.08 -7.95
N ALA A 629 25.97 -57.38 -6.85
CA ALA A 629 24.92 -56.76 -6.04
C ALA A 629 24.13 -55.68 -6.82
N ALA A 630 24.82 -54.88 -7.62
CA ALA A 630 24.21 -53.81 -8.43
C ALA A 630 23.20 -54.28 -9.49
N ALA A 631 23.20 -55.58 -9.84
CA ALA A 631 22.34 -56.13 -10.89
C ALA A 631 20.93 -56.55 -10.40
N ARG A 632 20.72 -56.86 -9.11
CA ARG A 632 19.42 -57.38 -8.63
C ARG A 632 18.42 -56.30 -8.20
N MET A 633 18.89 -55.18 -7.67
CA MET A 633 18.02 -54.17 -7.03
C MET A 633 17.13 -53.39 -8.03
N ALA A 634 17.38 -53.55 -9.34
CA ALA A 634 16.61 -52.90 -10.40
C ALA A 634 15.27 -53.63 -10.71
N ASP A 635 15.20 -54.95 -10.57
CA ASP A 635 14.07 -55.75 -11.03
C ASP A 635 12.87 -55.75 -10.06
N GLU A 636 13.13 -55.73 -8.75
CA GLU A 636 12.09 -55.89 -7.72
C GLU A 636 11.12 -54.70 -7.63
N LEU A 637 11.62 -53.47 -7.85
CA LEU A 637 10.83 -52.24 -7.76
C LEU A 637 9.75 -52.12 -8.85
N ALA A 638 9.90 -52.83 -9.98
CA ALA A 638 8.94 -52.83 -11.07
C ALA A 638 7.63 -53.59 -10.74
N ALA A 639 7.64 -54.50 -9.76
CA ALA A 639 6.50 -55.36 -9.46
C ALA A 639 5.46 -54.72 -8.53
N ALA A 640 5.89 -53.93 -7.54
CA ALA A 640 5.04 -53.48 -6.43
C ALA A 640 3.90 -52.53 -6.85
N ALA A 641 4.09 -51.73 -7.90
CA ALA A 641 3.17 -50.67 -8.31
C ALA A 641 1.79 -51.18 -8.81
N LYS A 642 1.67 -52.46 -9.21
CA LYS A 642 0.45 -53.00 -9.84
C LYS A 642 -0.64 -53.50 -8.87
N LEU A 643 -0.37 -53.59 -7.56
CA LEU A 643 -1.30 -54.23 -6.61
C LEU A 643 -2.20 -53.27 -5.82
N LYS A 644 -1.78 -52.01 -5.60
CA LYS A 644 -2.53 -51.07 -4.72
C LYS A 644 -3.71 -50.35 -5.39
N ALA A 645 -4.06 -50.72 -6.63
CA ALA A 645 -5.19 -50.15 -7.38
C ALA A 645 -6.48 -50.99 -7.28
N LYS A 646 -6.54 -51.98 -6.38
CA LYS A 646 -7.65 -52.96 -6.29
C LYS A 646 -8.34 -53.04 -4.92
N ALA A 647 -7.98 -52.13 -4.02
CA ALA A 647 -8.59 -51.86 -2.72
C ALA A 647 -8.42 -50.35 -2.47
N ASP A 648 -9.37 -49.58 -1.93
CA ASP A 648 -10.54 -49.96 -1.13
C ASP A 648 -11.85 -49.34 -1.63
N ALA A 649 -12.40 -49.83 -2.75
CA ALA A 649 -13.72 -49.44 -3.24
C ALA A 649 -14.87 -50.15 -2.47
N ALA A 650 -14.86 -50.11 -1.13
CA ALA A 650 -15.84 -50.85 -0.31
C ALA A 650 -16.04 -50.36 1.14
N LYS A 651 -16.87 -49.31 1.35
CA LYS A 651 -18.11 -49.35 2.18
C LYS A 651 -18.72 -47.97 2.41
N HIS A 652 -20.05 -47.92 2.33
CA HIS A 652 -20.89 -46.73 2.48
C HIS A 652 -21.74 -46.81 3.77
N SER A 653 -22.60 -45.80 3.95
CA SER A 653 -23.81 -45.79 4.80
C SER A 653 -23.61 -45.38 6.29
N LYS A 654 -24.54 -44.64 6.92
CA LYS A 654 -25.79 -44.01 6.41
C LYS A 654 -26.29 -42.88 7.35
N ALA A 655 -27.15 -41.99 6.80
CA ALA A 655 -28.45 -41.49 7.32
C ALA A 655 -28.68 -41.20 8.84
N GLU A 656 -29.59 -40.34 9.30
CA GLU A 656 -30.52 -39.31 8.75
C GLU A 656 -31.03 -38.52 10.01
N SER A 657 -31.58 -37.30 9.98
CA SER A 657 -32.96 -36.99 9.60
C SER A 657 -33.38 -35.58 10.10
N ALA A 658 -34.41 -34.98 9.49
CA ALA A 658 -35.52 -34.16 10.05
C ALA A 658 -35.31 -33.05 11.15
N ALA A 659 -36.15 -32.00 11.26
CA ALA A 659 -37.08 -31.34 10.32
C ALA A 659 -37.66 -30.01 10.89
N ALA A 660 -37.88 -29.04 9.98
CA ALA A 660 -39.05 -28.13 9.87
C ALA A 660 -39.45 -27.06 10.94
N ALA A 661 -40.29 -26.12 10.45
CA ALA A 661 -41.31 -25.30 11.13
C ALA A 661 -40.96 -23.95 11.86
N ALA A 662 -40.98 -22.87 11.05
CA ALA A 662 -41.91 -21.71 11.16
C ALA A 662 -41.87 -20.64 12.29
N ALA A 663 -42.39 -19.47 11.89
CA ALA A 663 -43.02 -18.37 12.66
C ALA A 663 -42.18 -17.28 13.37
N GLY A 664 -42.69 -16.03 13.27
CA GLY A 664 -42.49 -14.95 14.26
C GLY A 664 -41.51 -13.82 13.90
N CYS A 665 -42.02 -12.59 13.78
CA CYS A 665 -41.22 -11.36 13.89
C CYS A 665 -41.70 -10.52 15.09
N PRO A 666 -40.89 -10.40 16.17
CA PRO A 666 -41.26 -9.56 17.31
C PRO A 666 -40.10 -8.68 17.88
N PHE A 667 -39.36 -7.92 17.07
CA PHE A 667 -38.19 -7.16 17.56
C PHE A 667 -38.15 -5.63 17.37
N HIS A 668 -39.04 -5.01 16.60
CA HIS A 668 -39.11 -3.54 16.55
C HIS A 668 -39.53 -2.87 17.88
N GLN A 669 -40.06 -3.63 18.86
CA GLN A 669 -40.30 -3.13 20.22
C GLN A 669 -39.08 -3.16 21.16
N LYS A 670 -37.97 -3.82 20.78
CA LYS A 670 -36.77 -3.93 21.64
C LYS A 670 -35.59 -3.04 21.21
N ALA A 671 -35.54 -2.60 19.96
CA ALA A 671 -34.50 -1.67 19.50
C ALA A 671 -34.61 -0.29 20.16
N ALA A 672 -35.83 0.25 20.31
CA ALA A 672 -36.07 1.56 20.92
C ALA A 672 -35.67 1.63 22.41
N ALA A 673 -35.89 0.56 23.18
CA ALA A 673 -35.61 0.51 24.61
C ALA A 673 -34.15 0.13 24.97
N ALA A 674 -33.35 -0.33 24.00
CA ALA A 674 -31.96 -0.76 24.23
C ALA A 674 -30.93 0.36 23.98
N ALA A 675 -31.30 1.40 23.22
CA ALA A 675 -30.37 2.44 22.78
C ALA A 675 -29.86 3.36 23.90
N GLU A 676 -30.62 3.54 24.99
CA GLU A 676 -30.22 4.40 26.12
C GLU A 676 -29.17 3.74 27.04
N ALA A 677 -28.88 2.45 26.88
CA ALA A 677 -28.22 1.63 27.88
C ALA A 677 -26.78 1.17 27.54
N LYS A 678 -25.91 2.08 27.04
CA LYS A 678 -24.42 2.01 27.20
C LYS A 678 -23.64 3.19 26.57
N VAL A 679 -23.97 4.43 26.91
CA VAL A 679 -22.99 5.53 26.74
C VAL A 679 -21.92 5.39 27.82
N ALA A 680 -20.65 5.21 27.43
CA ALA A 680 -19.54 5.26 28.36
C ALA A 680 -19.41 6.69 28.90
N LYS A 681 -19.45 6.89 30.22
CA LYS A 681 -19.34 8.23 30.81
C LYS A 681 -18.01 8.88 30.37
N PRO A 682 -18.02 10.15 29.92
CA PRO A 682 -16.80 10.82 29.48
C PRO A 682 -15.78 10.88 30.61
N LYS A 683 -14.49 10.77 30.26
CA LYS A 683 -13.41 11.02 31.23
C LYS A 683 -13.44 12.49 31.61
N VAL A 684 -13.81 12.77 32.86
CA VAL A 684 -13.69 14.12 33.43
C VAL A 684 -12.22 14.53 33.36
N ALA A 685 -11.94 15.66 32.70
CA ALA A 685 -10.58 16.20 32.59
C ALA A 685 -10.03 16.54 33.98
N ALA A 686 -8.72 16.37 34.18
CA ALA A 686 -8.09 16.70 35.45
C ALA A 686 -8.24 18.21 35.75
N PRO A 687 -8.57 18.63 36.98
CA PRO A 687 -8.70 20.04 37.32
C PRO A 687 -7.47 20.86 36.90
N GLY A 688 -7.68 21.95 36.15
CA GLY A 688 -6.62 22.79 35.60
C GLY A 688 -6.09 22.38 34.21
N THR A 689 -6.58 21.30 33.61
CA THR A 689 -6.21 20.91 32.22
C THR A 689 -7.26 21.33 31.18
N PHE A 690 -6.83 21.57 29.94
CA PHE A 690 -7.75 21.89 28.84
C PHE A 690 -8.65 20.68 28.52
N ASN A 691 -9.96 20.84 28.68
CA ASN A 691 -10.92 19.77 28.48
C ASN A 691 -11.30 19.63 27.00
N TYR A 692 -10.54 18.83 26.26
CA TYR A 692 -10.78 18.53 24.84
C TYR A 692 -12.19 17.97 24.58
N GLU A 693 -12.72 17.12 25.46
CA GLU A 693 -14.08 16.57 25.31
C GLU A 693 -15.14 17.65 25.49
N SER A 694 -14.95 18.60 26.43
CA SER A 694 -15.81 19.80 26.49
C SER A 694 -15.71 20.58 25.19
N PHE A 695 -14.49 20.88 24.71
CA PHE A 695 -14.31 21.64 23.47
C PHE A 695 -14.99 20.96 22.25
N TYR A 696 -14.91 19.63 22.13
CA TYR A 696 -15.64 18.89 21.09
C TYR A 696 -17.15 19.01 21.27
N VAL A 697 -17.66 18.81 22.49
CA VAL A 697 -19.09 19.00 22.80
C VAL A 697 -19.52 20.43 22.53
N ASP A 698 -18.73 21.44 22.88
CA ASP A 698 -19.01 22.87 22.69
C ASP A 698 -19.03 23.26 21.19
N GLU A 699 -18.15 22.70 20.36
CA GLU A 699 -18.18 22.89 18.90
C GLU A 699 -19.34 22.14 18.23
N LEU A 700 -19.68 20.94 18.72
CA LEU A 700 -20.87 20.19 18.25
C LEU A 700 -22.17 20.86 18.70
N ASP A 701 -22.22 21.41 19.91
CA ASP A 701 -23.34 22.17 20.45
C ASP A 701 -23.58 23.44 19.63
N LYS A 702 -22.53 24.12 19.15
CA LYS A 702 -22.68 25.22 18.18
C LYS A 702 -23.38 24.73 16.91
N LYS A 703 -23.08 23.50 16.45
CA LYS A 703 -23.73 22.87 15.28
C LYS A 703 -25.16 22.40 15.52
N HIS A 704 -25.50 21.96 16.73
CA HIS A 704 -26.88 21.65 17.09
C HIS A 704 -27.71 22.93 17.29
N LYS A 705 -27.18 23.93 18.01
CA LYS A 705 -27.85 25.21 18.30
C LYS A 705 -28.03 26.09 17.06
N ASP A 706 -27.11 26.04 16.08
CA ASP A 706 -27.22 26.79 14.82
C ASP A 706 -27.91 26.03 13.67
N ALA A 707 -28.42 24.83 13.97
CA ALA A 707 -29.07 23.88 13.06
C ALA A 707 -28.23 23.43 11.83
N SER A 708 -26.90 23.60 11.84
CA SER A 708 -26.03 23.14 10.74
C SER A 708 -25.35 21.77 10.96
N TYR A 709 -25.64 21.08 12.08
CA TYR A 709 -25.28 19.67 12.27
C TYR A 709 -25.95 18.78 11.21
N ARG A 710 -25.20 17.84 10.64
CA ARG A 710 -25.65 17.02 9.50
C ARG A 710 -25.95 15.59 9.92
N TYR A 711 -27.20 15.19 9.78
CA TYR A 711 -27.63 13.80 9.78
C TYR A 711 -27.56 13.27 8.33
N PHE A 712 -26.97 12.10 8.12
CA PHE A 712 -26.83 11.51 6.79
C PHE A 712 -27.88 10.41 6.58
N ASN A 713 -28.74 10.58 5.58
CA ASN A 713 -29.74 9.58 5.22
C ASN A 713 -29.05 8.39 4.53
N ASN A 714 -29.32 7.18 5.00
CA ASN A 714 -28.85 5.94 4.37
C ASN A 714 -29.67 5.70 3.09
N ILE A 715 -29.05 5.87 1.91
CA ILE A 715 -29.72 5.84 0.61
C ILE A 715 -28.86 5.04 -0.40
N ASN A 716 -29.36 3.86 -0.78
CA ASN A 716 -28.64 2.87 -1.57
C ASN A 716 -29.21 2.79 -2.99
N ARG A 717 -28.59 3.50 -3.93
CA ARG A 717 -29.09 3.63 -5.32
C ARG A 717 -29.09 2.29 -6.06
N LEU A 718 -30.24 1.90 -6.60
CA LEU A 718 -30.42 0.63 -7.31
C LEU A 718 -30.14 0.81 -8.79
N ALA A 719 -28.98 0.34 -9.27
CA ALA A 719 -28.60 0.46 -10.69
C ALA A 719 -29.66 -0.10 -11.66
N ALA A 720 -30.32 -1.22 -11.30
CA ALA A 720 -31.37 -1.82 -12.12
C ALA A 720 -32.72 -1.06 -12.10
N LYS A 721 -32.91 -0.09 -11.18
CA LYS A 721 -34.16 0.69 -11.01
C LYS A 721 -33.95 2.22 -10.99
N PHE A 722 -32.76 2.72 -11.36
CA PHE A 722 -32.44 4.16 -11.31
C PHE A 722 -33.53 5.00 -12.00
N PRO A 723 -34.09 6.04 -11.35
CA PRO A 723 -33.56 6.78 -10.19
C PRO A 723 -33.92 6.25 -8.79
N VAL A 724 -34.48 5.04 -8.65
CA VAL A 724 -34.84 4.46 -7.34
C VAL A 724 -33.61 4.04 -6.51
N ALA A 725 -33.75 4.15 -5.19
CA ALA A 725 -32.86 3.63 -4.16
C ALA A 725 -33.66 2.87 -3.09
N HIS A 726 -33.00 2.20 -2.15
CA HIS A 726 -33.62 1.78 -0.88
C HIS A 726 -32.98 2.48 0.33
N THR A 727 -33.67 2.52 1.46
CA THR A 727 -33.15 3.12 2.70
C THR A 727 -32.26 2.14 3.49
N SER A 728 -32.30 2.15 4.82
CA SER A 728 -31.69 1.09 5.65
C SER A 728 -32.46 -0.23 5.60
N ASP A 729 -33.75 -0.23 5.27
CA ASP A 729 -34.46 -1.45 4.86
C ASP A 729 -34.32 -1.61 3.34
N VAL A 730 -34.01 -2.83 2.89
CA VAL A 730 -33.90 -3.18 1.46
C VAL A 730 -35.25 -3.23 0.74
N LYS A 731 -36.36 -3.20 1.48
CA LYS A 731 -37.74 -3.16 0.96
C LYS A 731 -38.31 -1.75 0.83
N ASP A 732 -37.71 -0.79 1.51
CA ASP A 732 -38.18 0.60 1.57
C ASP A 732 -37.59 1.40 0.41
N GLU A 733 -38.25 1.32 -0.75
CA GLU A 733 -37.79 1.94 -2.00
C GLU A 733 -38.25 3.40 -2.14
N VAL A 734 -37.30 4.28 -2.49
CA VAL A 734 -37.48 5.73 -2.58
C VAL A 734 -36.90 6.29 -3.89
N GLU A 735 -37.53 7.32 -4.44
CA GLU A 735 -37.09 8.00 -5.67
C GLU A 735 -36.03 9.06 -5.35
N VAL A 736 -34.86 8.99 -5.98
CA VAL A 736 -33.74 9.91 -5.66
C VAL A 736 -33.70 11.11 -6.60
N TRP A 737 -34.25 12.22 -6.10
CA TRP A 737 -34.43 13.47 -6.83
C TRP A 737 -33.31 14.50 -6.65
N CYS A 738 -32.34 14.25 -5.76
CA CYS A 738 -31.17 15.12 -5.53
C CYS A 738 -29.82 14.49 -5.94
N ALA A 739 -29.82 13.38 -6.70
CA ALA A 739 -28.59 12.75 -7.17
C ALA A 739 -27.93 13.53 -8.33
N ASN A 740 -26.64 13.81 -8.20
CA ASN A 740 -25.87 14.47 -9.26
C ASN A 740 -25.41 13.52 -10.39
N ASP A 741 -25.90 12.29 -10.44
CA ASP A 741 -25.72 11.34 -11.57
C ASP A 741 -26.62 11.79 -12.74
N TYR A 742 -26.27 12.93 -13.31
CA TYR A 742 -27.20 13.80 -14.02
C TYR A 742 -27.86 13.22 -15.27
N LEU A 743 -27.27 12.15 -15.82
CA LEU A 743 -27.69 11.48 -17.04
C LEU A 743 -28.08 10.00 -16.78
N GLY A 744 -27.81 9.47 -15.58
CA GLY A 744 -27.91 8.04 -15.30
C GLY A 744 -26.75 7.23 -15.91
N MET A 745 -25.53 7.77 -15.88
CA MET A 745 -24.36 7.02 -16.40
C MET A 745 -23.84 5.99 -15.42
N GLY A 746 -24.14 6.13 -14.12
CA GLY A 746 -23.83 5.14 -13.09
C GLY A 746 -24.59 3.81 -13.26
N ASN A 747 -25.58 3.71 -14.16
CA ASN A 747 -26.20 2.45 -14.55
C ASN A 747 -26.18 2.17 -16.07
N ASN A 748 -25.40 2.91 -16.86
CA ASN A 748 -25.34 2.69 -18.30
C ASN A 748 -24.66 1.34 -18.62
N PRO A 749 -25.28 0.46 -19.43
CA PRO A 749 -24.75 -0.87 -19.71
C PRO A 749 -23.31 -0.91 -20.25
N VAL A 750 -22.88 0.04 -21.09
CA VAL A 750 -21.50 0.02 -21.63
C VAL A 750 -20.46 0.47 -20.59
N VAL A 751 -20.86 1.32 -19.65
CA VAL A 751 -20.02 1.71 -18.51
C VAL A 751 -19.80 0.50 -17.60
N LEU A 752 -20.87 -0.17 -17.19
CA LEU A 752 -20.80 -1.35 -16.32
C LEU A 752 -20.04 -2.51 -16.99
N GLU A 753 -20.33 -2.84 -18.25
CA GLU A 753 -19.62 -3.87 -19.02
C GLU A 753 -18.11 -3.58 -19.11
N THR A 754 -17.74 -2.33 -19.40
CA THR A 754 -16.32 -1.93 -19.46
C THR A 754 -15.65 -2.02 -18.08
N MET A 755 -16.37 -1.67 -17.00
CA MET A 755 -15.87 -1.80 -15.63
C MET A 755 -15.62 -3.27 -15.26
N HIS A 756 -16.55 -4.18 -15.56
CA HIS A 756 -16.36 -5.62 -15.30
C HIS A 756 -15.15 -6.17 -16.05
N ARG A 757 -15.06 -5.95 -17.36
CA ARG A 757 -13.91 -6.41 -18.18
C ARG A 757 -12.57 -5.82 -17.72
N ALA A 758 -12.58 -4.62 -17.14
CA ALA A 758 -11.40 -4.01 -16.55
C ALA A 758 -11.03 -4.61 -15.17
N LEU A 759 -12.01 -4.98 -14.34
CA LEU A 759 -11.78 -5.76 -13.11
C LEU A 759 -11.18 -7.14 -13.44
N ASP A 760 -11.77 -7.85 -14.40
CA ASP A 760 -11.34 -9.21 -14.79
C ASP A 760 -9.89 -9.25 -15.28
N LYS A 761 -9.42 -8.16 -15.93
CA LYS A 761 -8.07 -8.08 -16.51
C LYS A 761 -7.02 -7.38 -15.64
N TYR A 762 -7.42 -6.39 -14.84
CA TYR A 762 -6.48 -5.53 -14.09
C TYR A 762 -6.71 -5.53 -12.58
N GLY A 763 -7.72 -6.25 -12.08
CA GLY A 763 -8.08 -6.26 -10.67
C GLY A 763 -8.71 -4.95 -10.19
N HIS A 764 -8.86 -4.83 -8.87
CA HIS A 764 -9.52 -3.69 -8.23
C HIS A 764 -8.61 -2.45 -8.13
N GLY A 765 -7.56 -2.50 -7.32
CA GLY A 765 -6.71 -1.34 -7.03
C GLY A 765 -5.67 -1.05 -8.12
N ALA A 766 -5.27 0.21 -8.27
CA ALA A 766 -4.23 0.60 -9.22
C ALA A 766 -2.79 0.23 -8.79
N GLY A 767 -2.60 -0.38 -7.61
CA GLY A 767 -1.29 -0.85 -7.13
C GLY A 767 -0.32 0.22 -6.61
N GLY A 768 -0.56 1.52 -6.87
CA GLY A 768 0.27 2.60 -6.35
C GLY A 768 -0.10 3.98 -6.90
N THR A 769 0.85 4.92 -6.85
CA THR A 769 0.68 6.32 -7.33
C THR A 769 1.04 6.44 -8.82
N ARG A 770 0.81 7.61 -9.44
CA ARG A 770 1.22 7.87 -10.84
C ARG A 770 2.74 7.73 -11.06
N ASN A 771 3.56 7.90 -10.03
CA ASN A 771 5.02 7.71 -10.11
C ASN A 771 5.45 6.25 -9.85
N ILE A 772 4.62 5.44 -9.19
CA ILE A 772 4.99 4.09 -8.72
C ILE A 772 3.84 3.11 -8.96
N ALA A 773 3.97 2.27 -10.00
CA ALA A 773 3.03 1.23 -10.44
C ALA A 773 1.62 1.67 -10.87
N GLY A 774 1.09 2.80 -10.39
CA GLY A 774 -0.27 3.28 -10.64
C GLY A 774 -0.48 4.12 -11.91
N ASN A 775 0.46 4.17 -12.85
CA ASN A 775 0.27 4.84 -14.16
C ASN A 775 0.01 3.81 -15.26
N GLY A 776 -1.26 3.51 -15.51
CA GLY A 776 -1.69 2.54 -16.52
C GLY A 776 -2.15 3.20 -17.83
N ALA A 777 -2.19 2.41 -18.91
CA ALA A 777 -2.73 2.86 -20.20
C ALA A 777 -4.21 3.28 -20.14
N MET A 778 -4.96 2.83 -19.11
CA MET A 778 -6.32 3.32 -18.84
C MET A 778 -6.33 4.80 -18.42
N HIS A 779 -5.40 5.22 -17.54
CA HIS A 779 -5.29 6.60 -17.07
C HIS A 779 -4.93 7.54 -18.22
N LEU A 780 -3.89 7.19 -18.99
CA LEU A 780 -3.48 7.94 -20.18
C LEU A 780 -4.59 8.01 -21.24
N GLY A 781 -5.33 6.91 -21.44
CA GLY A 781 -6.46 6.88 -22.36
C GLY A 781 -7.63 7.78 -21.92
N LEU A 782 -7.87 7.90 -20.61
CA LEU A 782 -8.88 8.81 -20.06
C LEU A 782 -8.42 10.27 -20.17
N GLU A 783 -7.16 10.56 -19.86
CA GLU A 783 -6.57 11.89 -20.02
C GLU A 783 -6.66 12.38 -21.47
N GLN A 784 -6.37 11.52 -22.46
CA GLN A 784 -6.56 11.86 -23.87
C GLN A 784 -8.05 12.06 -24.24
N GLU A 785 -8.97 11.27 -23.69
CA GLU A 785 -10.41 11.40 -23.98
C GLU A 785 -10.98 12.73 -23.43
N LEU A 786 -10.41 13.23 -22.34
CA LEU A 786 -10.73 14.50 -21.68
C LEU A 786 -10.07 15.71 -22.35
N ALA A 787 -8.80 15.61 -22.76
CA ALA A 787 -8.12 16.62 -23.56
C ALA A 787 -8.89 16.88 -24.87
N THR A 788 -9.25 15.81 -25.58
CA THR A 788 -10.03 15.86 -26.83
C THR A 788 -11.54 16.13 -26.66
N LEU A 789 -12.06 16.09 -25.42
CA LEU A 789 -13.39 16.61 -25.09
C LEU A 789 -13.34 18.15 -25.14
N HIS A 790 -12.41 18.74 -24.38
CA HIS A 790 -12.24 20.19 -24.24
C HIS A 790 -11.45 20.86 -25.37
N ARG A 791 -10.99 20.09 -26.37
CA ARG A 791 -10.13 20.56 -27.46
C ARG A 791 -8.86 21.27 -26.95
N LYS A 792 -8.32 20.79 -25.83
CA LYS A 792 -7.07 21.26 -25.21
C LYS A 792 -5.92 20.28 -25.48
N PRO A 793 -4.66 20.74 -25.53
CA PRO A 793 -3.52 19.85 -25.76
C PRO A 793 -3.43 18.71 -24.72
N ALA A 794 -3.62 19.03 -23.43
CA ALA A 794 -3.45 18.08 -22.35
C ALA A 794 -4.57 18.12 -21.30
N ALA A 795 -4.69 17.03 -20.56
CA ALA A 795 -5.49 16.93 -19.35
C ALA A 795 -4.81 16.03 -18.30
N LEU A 796 -5.20 16.18 -17.03
CA LEU A 796 -4.63 15.44 -15.90
C LEU A 796 -5.73 14.94 -14.96
N VAL A 797 -5.71 13.65 -14.60
CA VAL A 797 -6.74 13.01 -13.76
C VAL A 797 -6.31 12.90 -12.29
N PHE A 798 -7.21 13.33 -11.41
CA PHE A 798 -7.11 13.34 -9.95
C PHE A 798 -8.19 12.45 -9.30
N SER A 799 -8.00 12.12 -8.02
CA SER A 799 -8.95 11.32 -7.21
C SER A 799 -10.35 11.94 -7.08
N SER A 800 -10.47 13.27 -7.19
CA SER A 800 -11.75 14.00 -7.27
C SER A 800 -11.53 15.40 -7.84
N CYS A 801 -12.57 16.09 -8.30
CA CYS A 801 -12.43 17.50 -8.69
C CYS A 801 -12.21 18.44 -7.48
N TYR A 802 -12.53 18.00 -6.26
CA TYR A 802 -12.11 18.72 -5.06
C TYR A 802 -10.59 18.82 -5.01
N VAL A 803 -9.91 17.68 -5.14
CA VAL A 803 -8.45 17.59 -5.15
C VAL A 803 -7.84 18.22 -6.40
N ALA A 804 -8.50 18.14 -7.56
CA ALA A 804 -8.05 18.83 -8.77
C ALA A 804 -7.99 20.35 -8.56
N ASN A 805 -9.08 20.97 -8.09
CA ASN A 805 -9.10 22.41 -7.83
C ASN A 805 -8.13 22.81 -6.72
N ASP A 806 -8.14 22.07 -5.60
CA ASP A 806 -7.31 22.33 -4.43
C ASP A 806 -5.82 22.29 -4.79
N ALA A 807 -5.36 21.18 -5.35
CA ALA A 807 -3.96 20.96 -5.71
C ALA A 807 -3.50 21.89 -6.87
N THR A 808 -4.40 22.28 -7.77
CA THR A 808 -4.06 23.17 -8.89
C THR A 808 -3.94 24.63 -8.45
N LEU A 809 -4.94 25.16 -7.73
CA LEU A 809 -4.93 26.55 -7.26
C LEU A 809 -3.84 26.77 -6.20
N SER A 810 -3.61 25.80 -5.31
CA SER A 810 -2.50 25.88 -4.33
C SER A 810 -1.13 25.89 -5.01
N THR A 811 -0.93 25.08 -6.06
CA THR A 811 0.30 25.07 -6.84
C THR A 811 0.48 26.38 -7.60
N LEU A 812 -0.54 26.86 -8.34
CA LEU A 812 -0.48 28.14 -9.07
C LEU A 812 -0.12 29.31 -8.16
N GLY A 813 -0.84 29.49 -7.04
CA GLY A 813 -0.59 30.57 -6.09
C GLY A 813 0.75 30.47 -5.33
N THR A 814 1.42 29.32 -5.40
CA THR A 814 2.76 29.10 -4.82
C THR A 814 3.87 29.24 -5.86
N LYS A 815 3.58 29.06 -7.15
CA LYS A 815 4.58 29.07 -8.25
C LYS A 815 4.60 30.35 -9.06
N LEU A 816 3.46 31.03 -9.24
CA LEU A 816 3.38 32.32 -9.92
C LEU A 816 3.85 33.46 -8.99
N PRO A 817 4.95 34.18 -9.30
CA PRO A 817 5.51 35.19 -8.39
C PRO A 817 4.54 36.35 -8.14
N GLY A 818 4.18 36.60 -6.87
CA GLY A 818 3.28 37.69 -6.49
C GLY A 818 1.83 37.52 -6.96
N CYS A 819 1.40 36.28 -7.25
CA CYS A 819 0.08 35.97 -7.81
C CYS A 819 -1.09 36.59 -7.03
N VAL A 820 -2.10 37.07 -7.77
CA VAL A 820 -3.37 37.55 -7.24
C VAL A 820 -4.54 36.76 -7.82
N PHE A 821 -5.30 36.09 -6.95
CA PHE A 821 -6.56 35.43 -7.30
C PHE A 821 -7.73 36.41 -7.27
N PHE A 822 -8.57 36.39 -8.30
CA PHE A 822 -9.87 37.05 -8.35
C PHE A 822 -10.92 35.96 -8.32
N SER A 823 -11.67 35.83 -7.23
CA SER A 823 -12.67 34.77 -7.04
C SER A 823 -14.07 35.36 -6.98
N ASP A 824 -15.00 34.76 -7.70
CA ASP A 824 -16.43 34.98 -7.47
C ASP A 824 -16.75 34.58 -6.01
N THR A 825 -17.61 35.36 -5.36
CA THR A 825 -18.13 35.11 -4.01
C THR A 825 -18.87 33.78 -3.82
N MET A 826 -19.43 33.18 -4.87
CA MET A 826 -20.23 31.95 -4.82
C MET A 826 -19.47 30.68 -5.21
N ASN A 827 -18.16 30.78 -5.51
CA ASN A 827 -17.32 29.66 -5.91
C ASN A 827 -17.32 28.50 -4.89
N HIS A 828 -17.31 27.27 -5.42
CA HIS A 828 -17.31 26.04 -4.65
C HIS A 828 -16.16 25.95 -3.63
N ALA A 829 -16.43 25.27 -2.51
CA ALA A 829 -15.53 25.18 -1.37
C ALA A 829 -14.12 24.64 -1.72
N SER A 830 -13.99 23.77 -2.73
CA SER A 830 -12.67 23.29 -3.20
C SER A 830 -11.80 24.41 -3.77
N MET A 831 -12.38 25.37 -4.49
CA MET A 831 -11.67 26.53 -5.02
C MET A 831 -11.28 27.48 -3.88
N ILE A 832 -12.22 27.72 -2.95
CA ILE A 832 -12.00 28.57 -1.77
C ILE A 832 -10.85 28.05 -0.89
N GLN A 833 -10.71 26.72 -0.75
CA GLN A 833 -9.62 26.12 0.01
C GLN A 833 -8.31 26.04 -0.79
N GLY A 834 -8.35 25.68 -2.09
CA GLY A 834 -7.16 25.66 -2.95
C GLY A 834 -6.41 27.00 -2.99
N MET A 835 -7.14 28.11 -3.11
CA MET A 835 -6.54 29.45 -2.99
C MET A 835 -5.99 29.73 -1.58
N ARG A 836 -6.66 29.26 -0.52
CA ARG A 836 -6.25 29.43 0.89
C ARG A 836 -5.02 28.60 1.29
N HIS A 837 -4.77 27.49 0.59
CA HIS A 837 -3.57 26.67 0.77
C HIS A 837 -2.34 27.24 0.04
N SER A 838 -2.46 28.41 -0.59
CA SER A 838 -1.37 29.17 -1.20
C SER A 838 -1.05 30.46 -0.44
N PRO A 839 0.15 31.04 -0.61
CA PRO A 839 0.49 32.37 -0.09
C PRO A 839 -0.07 33.54 -0.93
N ALA A 840 -0.76 33.27 -2.05
CA ALA A 840 -1.22 34.29 -2.98
C ALA A 840 -2.34 35.17 -2.40
N LYS A 841 -2.37 36.44 -2.82
CA LYS A 841 -3.42 37.37 -2.39
C LYS A 841 -4.74 36.97 -3.06
N ARG A 842 -5.84 36.88 -2.30
CA ARG A 842 -7.18 36.69 -2.87
C ARG A 842 -8.01 37.97 -2.76
N VAL A 843 -8.56 38.38 -3.88
CA VAL A 843 -9.59 39.41 -4.04
C VAL A 843 -10.92 38.70 -4.34
N LEU A 844 -11.99 39.08 -3.67
CA LEU A 844 -13.35 38.58 -3.99
C LEU A 844 -14.07 39.60 -4.86
N PHE A 845 -14.70 39.16 -5.95
CA PHE A 845 -15.66 39.94 -6.72
C PHE A 845 -17.08 39.38 -6.51
N LYS A 846 -18.10 40.24 -6.50
CA LYS A 846 -19.49 39.81 -6.27
C LYS A 846 -19.95 38.90 -7.39
N HIS A 847 -20.91 38.02 -7.09
CA HIS A 847 -21.36 37.01 -8.02
C HIS A 847 -21.79 37.59 -9.38
N ASN A 848 -21.14 37.12 -10.46
CA ASN A 848 -21.34 37.56 -11.85
C ASN A 848 -21.18 39.09 -12.12
N ASP A 849 -20.70 39.90 -11.17
CA ASP A 849 -20.55 41.36 -11.35
C ASP A 849 -19.25 41.67 -12.11
N LEU A 850 -19.35 41.74 -13.44
CA LEU A 850 -18.26 42.09 -14.36
C LEU A 850 -17.66 43.49 -14.08
N ALA A 851 -18.46 44.44 -13.60
CA ALA A 851 -18.00 45.80 -13.33
C ALA A 851 -17.18 45.84 -12.02
N ASP A 852 -17.60 45.11 -10.99
CA ASP A 852 -16.83 44.91 -9.76
C ASP A 852 -15.55 44.10 -10.01
N LEU A 853 -15.60 43.07 -10.88
CA LEU A 853 -14.42 42.34 -11.34
C LEU A 853 -13.44 43.26 -12.08
N GLU A 854 -13.88 44.02 -13.08
CA GLU A 854 -13.01 44.95 -13.81
C GLU A 854 -12.43 46.02 -12.89
N ALA A 855 -13.25 46.64 -12.03
CA ALA A 855 -12.80 47.62 -11.05
C ALA A 855 -11.77 47.06 -10.06
N LYS A 856 -11.73 45.74 -9.85
CA LYS A 856 -10.73 45.04 -9.05
C LYS A 856 -9.48 44.65 -9.85
N LEU A 857 -9.62 44.24 -11.10
CA LEU A 857 -8.50 44.00 -12.01
C LEU A 857 -7.69 45.27 -12.28
N LYS A 858 -8.37 46.41 -12.49
CA LYS A 858 -7.79 47.76 -12.67
C LYS A 858 -6.87 48.24 -11.54
N GLN A 859 -6.93 47.62 -10.37
CA GLN A 859 -6.09 47.96 -9.20
C GLN A 859 -4.68 47.36 -9.26
N TYR A 860 -4.37 46.54 -10.26
CA TYR A 860 -3.09 45.84 -10.40
C TYR A 860 -2.49 46.06 -11.79
N PRO A 861 -1.17 46.32 -11.91
CA PRO A 861 -0.48 46.42 -13.19
C PRO A 861 -0.69 45.18 -14.09
N LYS A 862 -0.71 45.37 -15.41
CA LYS A 862 -1.03 44.30 -16.37
C LYS A 862 -0.05 43.12 -16.28
N GLU A 863 1.21 43.39 -15.99
CA GLU A 863 2.30 42.44 -15.80
C GLU A 863 2.28 41.67 -14.46
N THR A 864 1.42 42.07 -13.50
CA THR A 864 1.22 41.27 -12.27
C THR A 864 0.57 39.93 -12.65
N PRO A 865 1.05 38.76 -12.20
CA PRO A 865 0.36 37.49 -12.44
C PRO A 865 -1.00 37.44 -11.73
N LYS A 866 -2.06 37.22 -12.51
CA LYS A 866 -3.46 37.19 -12.04
C LYS A 866 -4.12 35.89 -12.47
N VAL A 867 -5.04 35.38 -11.66
CA VAL A 867 -5.91 34.25 -12.02
C VAL A 867 -7.36 34.59 -11.65
N ILE A 868 -8.26 34.62 -12.63
CA ILE A 868 -9.70 34.77 -12.40
C ILE A 868 -10.30 33.37 -12.26
N ALA A 869 -10.81 33.05 -11.07
CA ALA A 869 -11.38 31.74 -10.74
C ALA A 869 -12.91 31.84 -10.62
N PHE A 870 -13.64 31.02 -11.37
CA PHE A 870 -15.11 31.05 -11.46
C PHE A 870 -15.71 29.69 -11.87
N GLU A 871 -17.01 29.48 -11.66
CA GLU A 871 -17.77 28.31 -12.14
C GLU A 871 -18.53 28.66 -13.42
N SER A 872 -18.78 27.66 -14.27
CA SER A 872 -19.70 27.83 -15.41
C SER A 872 -21.17 27.74 -15.03
N VAL A 873 -21.51 26.90 -14.04
CA VAL A 873 -22.90 26.64 -13.58
C VAL A 873 -22.93 26.56 -12.05
N TYR A 874 -23.28 27.68 -11.41
CA TYR A 874 -23.21 27.79 -9.95
C TYR A 874 -24.24 26.89 -9.26
N SER A 875 -23.73 25.90 -8.53
CA SER A 875 -24.49 24.69 -8.21
C SER A 875 -25.74 24.84 -7.34
N MET A 876 -25.90 25.94 -6.61
CA MET A 876 -26.98 26.17 -5.61
C MET A 876 -28.11 27.09 -6.09
N CYS A 877 -27.84 27.96 -7.04
CA CYS A 877 -28.80 28.88 -7.68
C CYS A 877 -29.12 28.47 -9.12
N GLY A 878 -28.16 27.84 -9.81
CA GLY A 878 -28.30 27.51 -11.23
C GLY A 878 -28.11 28.70 -12.17
N SER A 879 -27.44 29.77 -11.72
CA SER A 879 -26.90 30.81 -12.60
C SER A 879 -25.73 30.29 -13.44
N ILE A 880 -25.37 31.05 -14.47
CA ILE A 880 -24.29 30.75 -15.41
C ILE A 880 -23.24 31.85 -15.31
N GLY A 881 -21.96 31.51 -15.32
CA GLY A 881 -20.88 32.50 -15.34
C GLY A 881 -20.78 33.21 -16.70
N PRO A 882 -20.49 34.52 -16.77
CA PRO A 882 -20.29 35.25 -18.02
C PRO A 882 -18.90 34.93 -18.63
N ILE A 883 -18.74 33.70 -19.15
CA ILE A 883 -17.43 33.12 -19.48
C ILE A 883 -16.69 33.94 -20.54
N LYS A 884 -17.38 34.32 -21.61
CA LYS A 884 -16.79 35.08 -22.72
C LYS A 884 -16.27 36.43 -22.24
N GLU A 885 -17.07 37.17 -21.47
CA GLU A 885 -16.76 38.49 -20.96
C GLU A 885 -15.64 38.43 -19.91
N ILE A 886 -15.56 37.34 -19.13
CA ILE A 886 -14.42 37.09 -18.24
C ILE A 886 -13.13 36.81 -19.05
N CYS A 887 -13.20 36.14 -20.19
CA CYS A 887 -12.05 35.98 -21.10
C CYS A 887 -11.64 37.33 -21.73
N ASP A 888 -12.62 38.14 -22.17
CA ASP A 888 -12.38 39.49 -22.69
C ASP A 888 -11.63 40.35 -21.64
N LEU A 889 -12.03 40.28 -20.37
CA LEU A 889 -11.34 40.93 -19.26
C LEU A 889 -9.96 40.31 -18.93
N ALA A 890 -9.81 38.99 -19.04
CA ALA A 890 -8.54 38.31 -18.76
C ALA A 890 -7.44 38.74 -19.75
N GLU A 891 -7.77 38.79 -21.04
CA GLU A 891 -6.91 39.29 -22.11
C GLU A 891 -6.59 40.79 -21.93
N GLN A 892 -7.59 41.60 -21.58
CA GLN A 892 -7.44 43.02 -21.32
C GLN A 892 -6.48 43.32 -20.15
N TYR A 893 -6.59 42.58 -19.05
CA TYR A 893 -5.84 42.86 -17.80
C TYR A 893 -4.65 41.92 -17.52
N GLY A 894 -4.35 40.96 -18.40
CA GLY A 894 -3.23 40.03 -18.21
C GLY A 894 -3.48 39.09 -17.05
N ALA A 895 -4.51 38.26 -17.17
CA ALA A 895 -4.86 37.22 -16.20
C ALA A 895 -5.04 35.87 -16.92
N LEU A 896 -4.80 34.78 -16.20
CA LEU A 896 -5.28 33.46 -16.59
C LEU A 896 -6.73 33.27 -16.12
N THR A 897 -7.47 32.44 -16.83
CA THR A 897 -8.82 32.00 -16.48
C THR A 897 -8.79 30.58 -15.90
N PHE A 898 -9.43 30.40 -14.74
CA PHE A 898 -9.64 29.11 -14.10
C PHE A 898 -11.15 28.87 -14.00
N LEU A 899 -11.65 28.00 -14.88
CA LEU A 899 -13.06 27.70 -15.04
C LEU A 899 -13.39 26.31 -14.48
N ASP A 900 -14.24 26.25 -13.46
CA ASP A 900 -14.83 25.00 -12.99
C ASP A 900 -16.13 24.69 -13.76
N GLU A 901 -16.09 23.63 -14.59
CA GLU A 901 -17.22 23.12 -15.37
C GLU A 901 -17.85 21.85 -14.73
N VAL A 902 -17.62 21.59 -13.43
CA VAL A 902 -18.10 20.39 -12.69
C VAL A 902 -19.61 20.18 -12.76
N HIS A 903 -20.39 21.25 -12.95
CA HIS A 903 -21.84 21.23 -13.09
C HIS A 903 -22.33 21.37 -14.54
N ALA A 904 -21.43 21.24 -15.51
CA ALA A 904 -21.71 21.43 -16.93
C ALA A 904 -21.14 20.36 -17.85
N VAL A 905 -20.00 19.75 -17.48
CA VAL A 905 -19.43 18.61 -18.20
C VAL A 905 -20.47 17.50 -18.35
N GLY A 906 -20.63 17.01 -19.57
CA GLY A 906 -21.67 16.07 -20.01
C GLY A 906 -23.05 16.68 -20.28
N LEU A 907 -23.30 17.96 -19.96
CA LEU A 907 -24.64 18.56 -19.96
C LEU A 907 -24.88 19.70 -20.95
N TYR A 908 -23.83 20.42 -21.36
CA TYR A 908 -23.91 21.54 -22.30
C TYR A 908 -22.86 21.40 -23.40
N GLY A 909 -23.12 22.04 -24.54
CA GLY A 909 -22.38 21.85 -25.77
C GLY A 909 -22.83 20.61 -26.55
N PRO A 910 -22.53 20.56 -27.86
CA PRO A 910 -22.93 19.45 -28.73
C PRO A 910 -22.32 18.13 -28.30
N ARG A 911 -21.06 18.11 -27.81
CA ARG A 911 -20.35 16.90 -27.35
C ARG A 911 -20.38 16.76 -25.82
N GLY A 912 -21.01 17.70 -25.11
CA GLY A 912 -21.08 17.66 -23.66
C GLY A 912 -19.76 18.06 -23.01
N ALA A 913 -18.96 18.96 -23.58
CA ALA A 913 -17.73 19.42 -22.94
C ALA A 913 -18.00 20.43 -21.82
N GLY A 914 -18.92 21.38 -22.01
CA GLY A 914 -19.24 22.38 -21.00
C GLY A 914 -20.08 23.54 -21.54
N VAL A 915 -20.30 24.58 -20.72
CA VAL A 915 -20.92 25.83 -21.16
C VAL A 915 -19.99 26.57 -22.11
N ALA A 916 -18.66 26.48 -21.94
CA ALA A 916 -17.71 27.08 -22.87
C ALA A 916 -17.81 26.48 -24.29
N GLU A 917 -18.16 25.19 -24.43
CA GLU A 917 -18.49 24.57 -25.73
C GLU A 917 -19.89 25.00 -26.25
N HIS A 918 -20.80 25.33 -25.33
CA HIS A 918 -22.20 25.68 -25.63
C HIS A 918 -22.36 27.11 -26.11
N LEU A 919 -21.47 28.03 -25.74
CA LEU A 919 -21.48 29.41 -26.22
C LEU A 919 -21.16 29.49 -27.73
N ASP A 920 -20.32 28.59 -28.24
CA ASP A 920 -19.98 28.43 -29.67
C ASP A 920 -20.57 27.13 -30.26
N TYR A 921 -21.79 26.77 -29.85
CA TYR A 921 -22.42 25.46 -30.10
C TYR A 921 -22.30 24.97 -31.55
N GLU A 922 -22.67 25.80 -32.53
CA GLU A 922 -22.69 25.42 -33.94
C GLU A 922 -21.28 25.28 -34.55
N ALA A 923 -20.29 26.02 -34.03
CA ALA A 923 -18.90 25.85 -34.44
C ALA A 923 -18.34 24.51 -33.92
N HIS A 924 -18.55 24.20 -32.64
CA HIS A 924 -18.13 22.92 -32.05
C HIS A 924 -18.86 21.71 -32.64
N LYS A 925 -20.14 21.88 -33.02
CA LYS A 925 -20.96 20.88 -33.73
C LYS A 925 -20.43 20.63 -35.14
N SER A 926 -20.13 21.70 -35.89
CA SER A 926 -19.57 21.62 -37.25
C SER A 926 -18.17 21.00 -37.28
N ALA A 927 -17.35 21.27 -36.26
CA ALA A 927 -16.01 20.68 -36.11
C ALA A 927 -16.03 19.22 -35.62
N GLY A 928 -17.19 18.66 -35.24
CA GLY A 928 -17.38 17.25 -34.92
C GLY A 928 -16.35 16.66 -33.93
N GLU A 929 -15.79 15.50 -34.28
CA GLU A 929 -14.82 14.77 -33.45
C GLU A 929 -13.34 15.17 -33.68
N SER A 930 -13.06 16.31 -34.34
CA SER A 930 -11.69 16.84 -34.36
C SER A 930 -11.20 17.10 -32.91
N PRO A 931 -9.94 16.76 -32.58
CA PRO A 931 -9.36 17.02 -31.26
C PRO A 931 -8.91 18.48 -31.10
N ASP A 932 -8.81 19.22 -32.19
CA ASP A 932 -8.09 20.49 -32.31
C ASP A 932 -8.89 21.65 -31.71
N ALA A 933 -8.19 22.68 -31.25
CA ALA A 933 -8.80 23.95 -30.86
C ALA A 933 -9.60 24.58 -32.01
N ILE A 934 -10.64 25.35 -31.67
CA ILE A 934 -11.34 26.22 -32.63
C ILE A 934 -10.88 27.65 -32.32
N PRO A 935 -9.97 28.25 -33.11
CA PRO A 935 -9.29 29.48 -32.73
C PRO A 935 -10.26 30.61 -32.38
N GLY A 936 -10.19 31.09 -31.13
CA GLY A 936 -11.00 32.18 -30.62
C GLY A 936 -12.40 31.81 -30.11
N SER A 937 -12.79 30.53 -30.10
CA SER A 937 -14.00 30.10 -29.38
C SER A 937 -13.82 30.28 -27.86
N VAL A 938 -14.91 30.39 -27.09
CA VAL A 938 -14.82 30.59 -25.63
C VAL A 938 -14.12 29.41 -24.96
N MET A 939 -14.33 28.17 -25.43
CA MET A 939 -13.60 27.01 -24.91
C MET A 939 -12.11 27.04 -25.27
N ASP A 940 -11.72 27.59 -26.42
CA ASP A 940 -10.32 27.82 -26.78
C ASP A 940 -9.66 28.90 -25.91
N ARG A 941 -10.36 30.01 -25.65
CA ARG A 941 -9.86 31.15 -24.88
C ARG A 941 -9.68 30.89 -23.37
N VAL A 942 -10.39 29.92 -22.79
CA VAL A 942 -10.22 29.56 -21.37
C VAL A 942 -8.92 28.77 -21.16
N ASP A 943 -8.00 29.28 -20.33
CA ASP A 943 -6.67 28.68 -20.10
C ASP A 943 -6.77 27.32 -19.39
N ILE A 944 -7.58 27.24 -18.33
CA ILE A 944 -7.68 26.09 -17.42
C ILE A 944 -9.15 25.75 -17.20
N ILE A 945 -9.55 24.56 -17.65
CA ILE A 945 -10.89 24.00 -17.39
C ILE A 945 -10.75 22.86 -16.37
N THR A 946 -11.58 22.83 -15.33
CA THR A 946 -11.66 21.70 -14.39
C THR A 946 -13.03 21.02 -14.45
N GLY A 947 -13.05 19.72 -14.15
CA GLY A 947 -14.27 18.91 -14.29
C GLY A 947 -14.27 17.65 -13.45
N THR A 948 -15.46 17.09 -13.23
CA THR A 948 -15.66 15.88 -12.42
C THR A 948 -16.05 14.68 -13.26
N LEU A 949 -15.67 13.49 -12.81
CA LEU A 949 -16.14 12.22 -13.33
C LEU A 949 -17.32 11.68 -12.49
N GLY A 950 -17.53 12.21 -11.28
CA GLY A 950 -18.54 11.78 -10.32
C GLY A 950 -19.86 12.55 -10.35
N LYS A 951 -20.22 13.16 -11.49
CA LYS A 951 -21.56 13.76 -11.71
C LYS A 951 -22.19 13.22 -12.99
N ALA A 952 -22.24 13.98 -14.09
CA ALA A 952 -22.89 13.55 -15.34
C ALA A 952 -22.33 12.23 -15.91
N TYR A 953 -21.03 11.97 -15.74
CA TYR A 953 -20.38 10.75 -16.20
C TYR A 953 -20.53 9.54 -15.25
N GLY A 954 -21.18 9.68 -14.09
CA GLY A 954 -21.60 8.54 -13.25
C GLY A 954 -20.50 7.69 -12.59
N ALA A 955 -19.24 8.14 -12.61
CA ALA A 955 -18.09 7.41 -12.07
C ALA A 955 -17.56 8.08 -10.77
N VAL A 956 -16.24 8.13 -10.57
CA VAL A 956 -15.59 8.99 -9.56
C VAL A 956 -14.21 9.43 -10.07
N GLY A 957 -13.75 10.59 -9.60
CA GLY A 957 -12.55 11.27 -10.08
C GLY A 957 -12.83 12.72 -10.48
N GLY A 958 -11.78 13.43 -10.84
CA GLY A 958 -11.87 14.75 -11.48
C GLY A 958 -10.61 15.05 -12.28
N TYR A 959 -10.57 16.19 -12.94
CA TYR A 959 -9.48 16.52 -13.84
C TYR A 959 -9.32 18.03 -14.04
N ILE A 960 -8.17 18.39 -14.61
CA ILE A 960 -7.92 19.68 -15.27
C ILE A 960 -7.61 19.44 -16.74
N ALA A 961 -7.88 20.42 -17.61
CA ALA A 961 -7.49 20.45 -19.01
C ALA A 961 -6.93 21.85 -19.35
N GLY A 962 -5.92 21.91 -20.23
CA GLY A 962 -5.18 23.13 -20.56
C GLY A 962 -3.98 22.85 -21.47
N SER A 963 -3.01 23.76 -21.54
CA SER A 963 -1.76 23.55 -22.28
C SER A 963 -0.85 22.49 -21.64
N ASP A 964 0.02 21.88 -22.45
CA ASP A 964 0.95 20.84 -22.01
C ASP A 964 1.84 21.29 -20.85
N ASP A 965 2.48 22.46 -20.97
CA ASP A 965 3.39 23.01 -19.95
C ASP A 965 2.68 23.29 -18.61
N PHE A 966 1.45 23.81 -18.66
CA PHE A 966 0.63 24.00 -17.46
C PHE A 966 0.29 22.65 -16.82
N VAL A 967 -0.21 21.71 -17.62
CA VAL A 967 -0.58 20.37 -17.14
C VAL A 967 0.63 19.62 -16.58
N ASP A 968 1.81 19.75 -17.19
CA ASP A 968 3.03 19.11 -16.70
C ASP A 968 3.61 19.81 -15.46
N MET A 969 3.53 21.13 -15.35
CA MET A 969 3.84 21.85 -14.10
C MET A 969 2.98 21.33 -12.95
N ILE A 970 1.68 21.14 -13.16
CA ILE A 970 0.79 20.57 -12.13
C ILE A 970 1.13 19.10 -11.85
N ARG A 971 1.36 18.28 -12.88
CA ARG A 971 1.80 16.88 -12.77
C ARG A 971 3.09 16.73 -11.94
N SER A 972 4.02 17.68 -12.10
CA SER A 972 5.36 17.67 -11.52
C SER A 972 5.47 18.34 -10.14
N TYR A 973 4.55 19.23 -9.76
CA TYR A 973 4.62 19.96 -8.48
C TYR A 973 3.43 19.76 -7.52
N ALA A 974 2.27 19.28 -7.97
CA ALA A 974 1.08 19.26 -7.11
C ALA A 974 1.06 18.03 -6.18
N PRO A 975 1.18 18.19 -4.84
CA PRO A 975 1.33 17.05 -3.93
C PRO A 975 0.08 16.17 -3.87
N GLY A 976 -1.10 16.76 -4.03
CA GLY A 976 -2.39 16.04 -4.12
C GLY A 976 -2.56 15.16 -5.37
N PHE A 977 -1.66 15.28 -6.35
CA PHE A 977 -1.54 14.36 -7.49
C PHE A 977 -0.42 13.33 -7.27
N ILE A 978 0.77 13.77 -6.87
CA ILE A 978 1.98 12.96 -6.81
C ILE A 978 1.94 11.89 -5.71
N PHE A 979 1.45 12.27 -4.52
CA PHE A 979 1.55 11.47 -3.30
C PHE A 979 0.23 10.76 -2.93
N THR A 980 -0.63 10.49 -3.93
CA THR A 980 -1.87 9.74 -3.76
C THR A 980 -1.95 8.52 -4.69
N THR A 981 -2.64 7.48 -4.24
CA THR A 981 -2.88 6.27 -5.05
C THR A 981 -3.77 6.62 -6.24
N SER A 982 -3.40 6.15 -7.43
CA SER A 982 -4.17 6.38 -8.64
C SER A 982 -5.57 5.75 -8.56
N LEU A 983 -6.54 6.33 -9.28
CA LEU A 983 -7.88 5.77 -9.38
C LEU A 983 -7.86 4.31 -9.89
N PRO A 984 -8.72 3.42 -9.36
CA PRO A 984 -8.89 2.04 -9.82
C PRO A 984 -8.99 1.91 -11.35
N PRO A 985 -8.30 0.94 -11.99
CA PRO A 985 -8.37 0.75 -13.44
C PRO A 985 -9.80 0.56 -13.96
N ALA A 986 -10.65 -0.13 -13.18
CA ALA A 986 -12.07 -0.28 -13.49
C ALA A 986 -12.83 1.05 -13.46
N THR A 987 -12.67 1.86 -12.40
CA THR A 987 -13.26 3.21 -12.30
C THR A 987 -12.85 4.10 -13.47
N VAL A 988 -11.57 4.08 -13.83
CA VAL A 988 -11.02 4.87 -14.95
C VAL A 988 -11.57 4.41 -16.29
N ALA A 989 -11.69 3.09 -16.51
CA ALA A 989 -12.28 2.53 -17.72
C ALA A 989 -13.79 2.86 -17.83
N GLY A 990 -14.54 2.76 -16.73
CA GLY A 990 -15.95 3.19 -16.68
C GLY A 990 -16.13 4.67 -16.97
N ALA A 991 -15.32 5.54 -16.33
CA ALA A 991 -15.34 6.98 -16.60
C ALA A 991 -15.03 7.30 -18.08
N ARG A 992 -14.02 6.65 -18.66
CA ARG A 992 -13.65 6.85 -20.08
C ARG A 992 -14.74 6.34 -21.03
N ALA A 993 -15.36 5.19 -20.76
CA ALA A 993 -16.49 4.70 -21.54
C ALA A 993 -17.68 5.68 -21.48
N SER A 994 -17.92 6.26 -20.30
CA SER A 994 -18.98 7.23 -20.06
C SER A 994 -18.77 8.55 -20.82
N VAL A 995 -17.54 9.12 -20.76
CA VAL A 995 -17.16 10.30 -21.53
C VAL A 995 -17.24 10.03 -23.04
N ALA A 996 -16.70 8.90 -23.52
CA ALA A 996 -16.74 8.56 -24.95
C ALA A 996 -18.17 8.32 -25.48
N TYR A 997 -19.06 7.74 -24.68
CA TYR A 997 -20.48 7.60 -25.02
C TYR A 997 -21.18 8.96 -25.07
N GLN A 998 -20.99 9.83 -24.07
CA GLN A 998 -21.66 11.13 -24.02
C GLN A 998 -21.14 12.14 -25.06
N LYS A 999 -19.87 12.04 -25.48
CA LYS A 999 -19.34 12.80 -26.64
C LYS A 999 -20.15 12.53 -27.91
N ALA A 1000 -20.45 11.26 -28.18
CA ALA A 1000 -21.19 10.84 -29.36
C ALA A 1000 -22.72 11.00 -29.25
N TYR A 1001 -23.31 10.86 -28.05
CA TYR A 1001 -24.76 10.90 -27.87
C TYR A 1001 -25.25 12.21 -27.24
N VAL A 1002 -26.00 13.01 -28.01
CA VAL A 1002 -26.66 14.24 -27.53
C VAL A 1002 -28.04 14.01 -26.90
N GLY A 1003 -28.67 12.86 -27.17
CA GLY A 1003 -30.07 12.59 -26.77
C GLY A 1003 -30.30 12.57 -25.25
N ASP A 1004 -29.35 12.08 -24.45
CA ASP A 1004 -29.45 12.17 -22.98
C ASP A 1004 -29.39 13.64 -22.50
N ARG A 1005 -28.65 14.53 -23.17
CA ARG A 1005 -28.64 15.98 -22.86
C ARG A 1005 -29.98 16.61 -23.17
N GLN A 1006 -30.50 16.40 -24.37
CA GLN A 1006 -31.80 16.94 -24.79
C GLN A 1006 -32.93 16.47 -23.88
N LEU A 1007 -33.02 15.16 -23.61
CA LEU A 1007 -34.03 14.56 -22.73
C LEU A 1007 -33.96 15.09 -21.29
N LYS A 1008 -32.76 15.34 -20.77
CA LYS A 1008 -32.58 15.97 -19.46
C LYS A 1008 -33.22 17.36 -19.44
N GLN A 1009 -32.93 18.21 -20.43
CA GLN A 1009 -33.40 19.59 -20.46
C GLN A 1009 -34.92 19.67 -20.70
N VAL A 1010 -35.49 18.79 -21.52
CA VAL A 1010 -36.95 18.63 -21.67
C VAL A 1010 -37.60 18.30 -20.33
N ASN A 1011 -37.09 17.29 -19.61
CA ASN A 1011 -37.63 16.91 -18.29
C ASN A 1011 -37.44 18.04 -17.25
N VAL A 1012 -36.33 18.81 -17.29
CA VAL A 1012 -36.15 19.99 -16.42
C VAL A 1012 -37.15 21.11 -16.74
N ARG A 1013 -37.34 21.46 -18.03
CA ARG A 1013 -38.32 22.47 -18.47
C ARG A 1013 -39.72 22.10 -17.99
N GLU A 1014 -40.12 20.84 -18.13
CA GLU A 1014 -41.43 20.33 -17.71
C GLU A 1014 -41.63 20.44 -16.18
N VAL A 1015 -40.63 20.08 -15.37
CA VAL A 1015 -40.71 20.22 -13.90
C VAL A 1015 -40.73 21.70 -13.49
N LYS A 1016 -39.91 22.57 -14.12
CA LYS A 1016 -39.95 24.03 -13.87
C LYS A 1016 -41.32 24.63 -14.22
N ARG A 1017 -41.90 24.27 -15.37
CA ARG A 1017 -43.25 24.70 -15.79
C ARG A 1017 -44.31 24.31 -14.77
N ARG A 1018 -44.37 23.03 -14.38
CA ARG A 1018 -45.35 22.52 -13.40
C ARG A 1018 -45.22 23.14 -12.01
N PHE A 1019 -44.00 23.48 -11.58
CA PHE A 1019 -43.81 24.21 -10.32
C PHE A 1019 -44.31 25.66 -10.40
N ALA A 1020 -44.05 26.36 -11.52
CA ALA A 1020 -44.58 27.70 -11.74
C ALA A 1020 -46.12 27.72 -11.78
N GLU A 1021 -46.75 26.70 -12.37
CA GLU A 1021 -48.22 26.52 -12.41
C GLU A 1021 -48.86 26.29 -11.03
N LEU A 1022 -48.07 25.99 -9.99
CA LEU A 1022 -48.50 25.84 -8.60
C LEU A 1022 -47.90 26.92 -7.68
N ASP A 1023 -47.41 28.03 -8.25
CA ASP A 1023 -46.77 29.14 -7.52
C ASP A 1023 -45.60 28.71 -6.61
N VAL A 1024 -44.95 27.57 -6.92
CA VAL A 1024 -43.81 27.05 -6.15
C VAL A 1024 -42.56 27.87 -6.51
N PRO A 1025 -41.86 28.46 -5.51
CA PRO A 1025 -40.79 29.42 -5.74
C PRO A 1025 -39.47 28.74 -6.17
N VAL A 1026 -39.39 28.32 -7.44
CA VAL A 1026 -38.12 27.94 -8.06
C VAL A 1026 -37.26 29.19 -8.22
N VAL A 1027 -36.01 29.16 -7.74
CA VAL A 1027 -35.04 30.25 -7.98
C VAL A 1027 -34.78 30.35 -9.49
N PRO A 1028 -35.00 31.53 -10.12
CA PRO A 1028 -34.81 31.68 -11.57
C PRO A 1028 -33.37 31.41 -12.00
N GLY A 1029 -33.21 30.70 -13.12
CA GLY A 1029 -31.91 30.36 -13.66
C GLY A 1029 -31.99 29.51 -14.93
N PRO A 1030 -31.12 29.74 -15.93
CA PRO A 1030 -31.22 29.18 -17.28
C PRO A 1030 -30.69 27.73 -17.38
N SER A 1031 -30.29 27.14 -16.26
CA SER A 1031 -29.61 25.86 -16.15
C SER A 1031 -30.53 24.67 -15.86
N HIS A 1032 -29.95 23.47 -15.89
CA HIS A 1032 -30.60 22.19 -15.57
C HIS A 1032 -30.99 22.00 -14.08
N ILE A 1033 -30.68 22.96 -13.19
CA ILE A 1033 -30.89 22.85 -11.74
C ILE A 1033 -32.29 23.36 -11.40
N VAL A 1034 -32.99 22.72 -10.46
CA VAL A 1034 -34.30 23.14 -9.94
C VAL A 1034 -34.19 23.39 -8.42
N PRO A 1035 -33.69 24.57 -8.01
CA PRO A 1035 -33.63 24.97 -6.60
C PRO A 1035 -35.00 25.55 -6.19
N VAL A 1036 -35.72 24.88 -5.29
CA VAL A 1036 -36.99 25.39 -4.74
C VAL A 1036 -36.70 26.10 -3.41
N LEU A 1037 -36.94 27.41 -3.35
CA LEU A 1037 -36.70 28.24 -2.17
C LEU A 1037 -37.67 27.87 -1.04
N VAL A 1038 -37.16 27.80 0.19
CA VAL A 1038 -37.94 27.61 1.42
C VAL A 1038 -37.72 28.77 2.39
N GLY A 1039 -36.50 29.29 2.48
CA GLY A 1039 -36.18 30.50 3.24
C GLY A 1039 -36.08 30.31 4.76
N ASP A 1040 -36.15 29.08 5.25
CA ASP A 1040 -35.79 28.71 6.62
C ASP A 1040 -35.21 27.28 6.65
N ALA A 1041 -34.23 27.05 7.55
CA ALA A 1041 -33.51 25.79 7.67
C ALA A 1041 -34.33 24.66 8.31
N ALA A 1042 -35.21 24.98 9.26
CA ALA A 1042 -36.05 23.98 9.93
C ALA A 1042 -37.21 23.55 9.03
N LEU A 1043 -37.86 24.49 8.33
CA LEU A 1043 -38.86 24.21 7.30
C LEU A 1043 -38.25 23.44 6.12
N ALA A 1044 -37.05 23.80 5.65
CA ALA A 1044 -36.38 23.07 4.56
C ALA A 1044 -36.08 21.62 4.96
N LYS A 1045 -35.63 21.38 6.20
CA LYS A 1045 -35.45 20.03 6.73
C LYS A 1045 -36.79 19.30 6.89
N ALA A 1046 -37.81 19.91 7.47
CA ALA A 1046 -39.12 19.30 7.66
C ALA A 1046 -39.77 18.88 6.33
N ALA A 1047 -39.62 19.70 5.28
CA ALA A 1047 -40.08 19.37 3.94
C ALA A 1047 -39.30 18.20 3.32
N SER A 1048 -37.97 18.18 3.46
CA SER A 1048 -37.10 17.06 3.07
C SER A 1048 -37.49 15.75 3.78
N ASP A 1049 -37.71 15.80 5.09
CA ASP A 1049 -38.05 14.64 5.90
C ASP A 1049 -39.46 14.10 5.56
N LYS A 1050 -40.46 14.98 5.33
CA LYS A 1050 -41.81 14.59 4.90
C LYS A 1050 -41.84 14.03 3.47
N LEU A 1051 -41.09 14.62 2.54
CA LEU A 1051 -40.95 14.07 1.18
C LEU A 1051 -40.42 12.64 1.23
N LEU A 1052 -39.43 12.37 2.09
CA LEU A 1052 -38.85 11.05 2.26
C LEU A 1052 -39.83 10.07 2.93
N GLY A 1053 -40.36 10.42 4.10
CA GLY A 1053 -41.12 9.51 4.96
C GLY A 1053 -42.61 9.33 4.65
N GLU A 1054 -43.25 10.27 3.95
CA GLU A 1054 -44.67 10.17 3.56
C GLU A 1054 -44.89 9.93 2.06
N HIS A 1055 -43.90 10.25 1.21
CA HIS A 1055 -44.04 10.19 -0.25
C HIS A 1055 -42.95 9.38 -0.95
N ASN A 1056 -42.01 8.79 -0.22
CA ASN A 1056 -40.88 8.01 -0.75
C ASN A 1056 -40.08 8.81 -1.80
N ILE A 1057 -39.85 10.11 -1.55
CA ILE A 1057 -39.12 11.05 -2.41
C ILE A 1057 -37.91 11.59 -1.64
N TYR A 1058 -36.70 11.26 -2.07
CA TYR A 1058 -35.48 11.81 -1.49
C TYR A 1058 -35.03 13.08 -2.23
N VAL A 1059 -35.34 14.23 -1.64
CA VAL A 1059 -34.76 15.54 -1.97
C VAL A 1059 -34.06 16.08 -0.72
N GLN A 1060 -32.78 16.43 -0.83
CA GLN A 1060 -32.01 16.95 0.30
C GLN A 1060 -32.23 18.46 0.50
N SER A 1061 -32.40 18.85 1.77
CA SER A 1061 -32.39 20.24 2.23
C SER A 1061 -30.98 20.86 2.14
N ILE A 1062 -30.89 22.08 1.60
CA ILE A 1062 -29.64 22.81 1.43
C ILE A 1062 -29.65 24.03 2.36
N ASN A 1063 -28.82 23.95 3.40
CA ASN A 1063 -28.75 24.92 4.49
C ASN A 1063 -27.34 25.56 4.60
N TYR A 1064 -27.21 26.60 5.43
CA TYR A 1064 -25.93 27.22 5.81
C TYR A 1064 -24.86 26.18 6.24
N PRO A 1065 -23.58 26.32 5.86
CA PRO A 1065 -22.96 27.42 5.10
C PRO A 1065 -23.02 27.25 3.56
N THR A 1066 -23.84 26.32 3.05
CA THR A 1066 -23.93 26.03 1.60
C THR A 1066 -24.67 27.13 0.83
N VAL A 1067 -25.57 27.84 1.52
CA VAL A 1067 -26.32 29.02 1.09
C VAL A 1067 -26.41 30.00 2.26
N ALA A 1068 -26.78 31.27 2.00
CA ALA A 1068 -26.99 32.25 3.07
C ALA A 1068 -28.19 31.87 3.97
N ARG A 1069 -28.17 32.31 5.24
CA ARG A 1069 -29.29 32.08 6.17
C ARG A 1069 -30.53 32.84 5.72
N GLY A 1070 -31.66 32.17 5.66
CA GLY A 1070 -32.90 32.66 5.07
C GLY A 1070 -32.98 32.48 3.54
N GLU A 1071 -32.06 31.73 2.94
CA GLU A 1071 -32.14 31.30 1.53
C GLU A 1071 -32.07 29.77 1.36
N GLU A 1072 -32.40 29.04 2.42
CA GLU A 1072 -32.45 27.58 2.46
C GLU A 1072 -33.46 27.05 1.44
N ARG A 1073 -33.13 25.91 0.82
CA ARG A 1073 -33.81 25.43 -0.39
C ARG A 1073 -33.78 23.91 -0.53
N LEU A 1074 -34.79 23.36 -1.18
CA LEU A 1074 -34.80 21.98 -1.65
C LEU A 1074 -34.12 21.93 -3.03
N ARG A 1075 -33.06 21.13 -3.18
CA ARG A 1075 -32.29 21.08 -4.44
C ARG A 1075 -32.65 19.86 -5.27
N ILE A 1076 -33.53 20.07 -6.24
CA ILE A 1076 -34.02 19.04 -7.17
C ILE A 1076 -33.13 19.02 -8.43
N THR A 1077 -32.81 17.81 -8.90
CA THR A 1077 -31.93 17.54 -10.04
C THR A 1077 -32.53 16.46 -10.94
N VAL A 1078 -33.43 16.88 -11.83
CA VAL A 1078 -34.11 16.00 -12.81
C VAL A 1078 -33.09 15.36 -13.76
N THR A 1079 -33.37 14.14 -14.23
CA THR A 1079 -32.50 13.37 -15.15
C THR A 1079 -33.32 12.76 -16.31
N PRO A 1080 -32.67 12.27 -17.38
CA PRO A 1080 -33.34 11.58 -18.50
C PRO A 1080 -34.13 10.32 -18.10
N ARG A 1081 -33.87 9.78 -16.90
CA ARG A 1081 -34.40 8.50 -16.42
C ARG A 1081 -35.58 8.65 -15.45
N HIS A 1082 -35.92 9.88 -15.05
CA HIS A 1082 -37.16 10.15 -14.33
C HIS A 1082 -38.35 10.08 -15.30
N THR A 1083 -39.39 9.32 -14.95
CA THR A 1083 -40.59 9.18 -15.77
C THR A 1083 -41.56 10.35 -15.62
N LEU A 1084 -42.50 10.49 -16.56
CA LEU A 1084 -43.58 11.46 -16.47
C LEU A 1084 -44.41 11.29 -15.20
N GLU A 1085 -44.71 10.04 -14.82
CA GLU A 1085 -45.46 9.72 -13.61
C GLU A 1085 -44.66 10.01 -12.32
N GLN A 1086 -43.33 9.86 -12.33
CA GLN A 1086 -42.47 10.29 -11.24
C GLN A 1086 -42.42 11.82 -11.13
N MET A 1087 -42.22 12.54 -12.23
CA MET A 1087 -42.25 14.01 -12.25
C MET A 1087 -43.59 14.57 -11.75
N ASP A 1088 -44.69 13.91 -12.12
CA ASP A 1088 -46.04 14.23 -11.64
C ASP A 1088 -46.20 14.00 -10.13
N LYS A 1089 -45.75 12.85 -9.61
CA LYS A 1089 -45.74 12.53 -8.18
C LYS A 1089 -44.93 13.54 -7.36
N LEU A 1090 -43.72 13.90 -7.83
CA LEU A 1090 -42.87 14.92 -7.19
C LEU A 1090 -43.61 16.25 -7.02
N VAL A 1091 -44.19 16.75 -8.11
CA VAL A 1091 -44.86 18.06 -8.13
C VAL A 1091 -46.01 18.09 -7.11
N ARG A 1092 -46.86 17.06 -7.09
CA ARG A 1092 -47.97 16.94 -6.12
C ARG A 1092 -47.48 16.82 -4.68
N ALA A 1093 -46.41 16.06 -4.43
CA ALA A 1093 -45.87 15.87 -3.08
C ALA A 1093 -45.28 17.16 -2.50
N VAL A 1094 -44.51 17.91 -3.30
CA VAL A 1094 -43.96 19.22 -2.92
C VAL A 1094 -45.09 20.22 -2.66
N ASP A 1095 -46.09 20.29 -3.53
CA ASP A 1095 -47.24 21.19 -3.39
C ASP A 1095 -48.08 20.91 -2.11
N LYS A 1096 -48.37 19.63 -1.82
CA LYS A 1096 -49.01 19.22 -0.57
C LYS A 1096 -48.18 19.68 0.63
N ILE A 1097 -46.88 19.41 0.64
CA ILE A 1097 -45.99 19.70 1.78
C ILE A 1097 -45.78 21.21 1.98
N PHE A 1098 -45.70 22.01 0.91
CA PHE A 1098 -45.66 23.47 0.99
C PHE A 1098 -46.93 24.02 1.65
N THR A 1099 -48.09 23.47 1.30
CA THR A 1099 -49.39 23.84 1.90
C THR A 1099 -49.48 23.43 3.36
N GLU A 1100 -49.05 22.21 3.70
CA GLU A 1100 -49.12 21.64 5.04
C GLU A 1100 -48.17 22.34 6.03
N LEU A 1101 -46.94 22.63 5.60
CA LEU A 1101 -45.92 23.33 6.39
C LEU A 1101 -46.01 24.86 6.30
N LYS A 1102 -46.96 25.40 5.51
CA LYS A 1102 -47.15 26.84 5.26
C LYS A 1102 -45.85 27.54 4.77
N ILE A 1103 -45.17 26.92 3.82
CA ILE A 1103 -43.96 27.48 3.20
C ILE A 1103 -44.39 28.53 2.16
N ASN A 1104 -43.78 29.71 2.25
CA ASN A 1104 -43.99 30.84 1.34
C ASN A 1104 -43.97 30.41 -0.15
N ARG A 1105 -45.05 30.76 -0.86
CA ARG A 1105 -45.19 30.64 -2.33
C ARG A 1105 -44.54 31.84 -3.03
N LEU A 1106 -44.49 31.82 -4.36
CA LEU A 1106 -43.92 32.91 -5.17
C LEU A 1106 -44.62 34.26 -4.91
N GLN A 1107 -45.94 34.29 -4.75
CA GLN A 1107 -46.65 35.53 -4.37
C GLN A 1107 -46.28 36.03 -2.97
N ASP A 1108 -46.08 35.13 -2.00
CA ASP A 1108 -45.64 35.50 -0.64
C ASP A 1108 -44.24 36.11 -0.69
N TRP A 1109 -43.32 35.51 -1.46
CA TRP A 1109 -41.99 36.09 -1.68
C TRP A 1109 -42.05 37.46 -2.37
N LYS A 1110 -42.95 37.66 -3.36
CA LYS A 1110 -43.17 38.98 -3.99
C LYS A 1110 -43.69 40.01 -2.98
N ALA A 1111 -44.64 39.63 -2.11
CA ALA A 1111 -45.15 40.51 -1.05
C ALA A 1111 -44.08 40.87 0.00
N LEU A 1112 -43.10 39.99 0.23
CA LEU A 1112 -41.96 40.22 1.12
C LEU A 1112 -40.79 40.99 0.47
N GLY A 1113 -40.94 41.46 -0.78
CA GLY A 1113 -39.89 42.19 -1.51
C GLY A 1113 -38.84 41.30 -2.19
N GLY A 1114 -39.09 39.99 -2.26
CA GLY A 1114 -38.27 39.00 -2.95
C GLY A 1114 -37.01 38.57 -2.21
N ARG A 1115 -36.47 37.40 -2.59
CA ARG A 1115 -35.23 36.86 -2.02
C ARG A 1115 -34.53 35.85 -2.93
N ALA A 1116 -33.19 35.81 -2.91
CA ALA A 1116 -32.37 34.85 -3.66
C ALA A 1116 -32.69 34.77 -5.18
N GLY A 1117 -33.22 35.84 -5.78
CA GLY A 1117 -33.71 35.88 -7.17
C GLY A 1117 -35.20 35.61 -7.35
N VAL A 1118 -35.90 35.06 -6.36
CA VAL A 1118 -37.36 34.83 -6.38
C VAL A 1118 -38.08 36.13 -6.04
N GLY A 1119 -38.99 36.58 -6.92
CA GLY A 1119 -39.97 37.62 -6.62
C GLY A 1119 -39.41 39.02 -6.34
N LEU A 1120 -38.19 39.34 -6.80
CA LEU A 1120 -37.57 40.64 -6.59
C LEU A 1120 -38.26 41.75 -7.40
N PRO A 1121 -38.45 42.97 -6.85
CA PRO A 1121 -38.89 44.13 -7.62
C PRO A 1121 -38.00 44.36 -8.85
N ASN A 1122 -38.63 44.50 -10.02
CA ASN A 1122 -37.99 44.71 -11.33
C ASN A 1122 -37.12 43.55 -11.86
N SER A 1123 -37.13 42.35 -11.24
CA SER A 1123 -36.58 41.16 -11.90
C SER A 1123 -37.55 40.62 -12.96
N THR A 1124 -37.04 40.10 -14.08
CA THR A 1124 -37.86 39.36 -15.05
C THR A 1124 -38.22 37.99 -14.48
N ASP A 1125 -39.52 37.70 -14.32
CA ASP A 1125 -39.99 36.34 -13.98
C ASP A 1125 -39.60 35.30 -15.05
N HIS A 1126 -39.32 35.76 -16.28
CA HIS A 1126 -38.81 34.93 -17.38
C HIS A 1126 -37.27 34.92 -17.40
N VAL A 1127 -36.71 33.73 -17.65
CA VAL A 1127 -35.27 33.48 -17.86
C VAL A 1127 -35.12 32.46 -18.98
N ASP A 1128 -34.52 32.86 -20.10
CA ASP A 1128 -34.28 31.98 -21.24
C ASP A 1128 -33.36 30.79 -20.86
N PRO A 1129 -33.72 29.54 -21.18
CA PRO A 1129 -32.87 28.38 -20.91
C PRO A 1129 -31.66 28.36 -21.86
N MET A 1130 -30.49 27.96 -21.35
CA MET A 1130 -29.25 27.88 -22.16
C MET A 1130 -29.42 27.03 -23.43
N TRP A 1131 -30.15 25.92 -23.32
CA TRP A 1131 -30.51 25.07 -24.46
C TRP A 1131 -31.76 25.64 -25.13
N ASN A 1132 -31.60 26.13 -26.36
CA ASN A 1132 -32.69 26.65 -27.18
C ASN A 1132 -33.52 25.52 -27.84
N ASP A 1133 -34.64 25.87 -28.46
CA ASP A 1133 -35.61 24.89 -28.96
C ASP A 1133 -35.11 24.10 -30.18
N GLU A 1134 -34.23 24.68 -31.00
CA GLU A 1134 -33.58 23.99 -32.12
C GLU A 1134 -32.54 22.98 -31.62
N GLN A 1135 -31.71 23.36 -30.63
CA GLN A 1135 -30.73 22.48 -29.99
C GLN A 1135 -31.39 21.30 -29.27
N LEU A 1136 -32.63 21.47 -28.79
CA LEU A 1136 -33.45 20.38 -28.22
C LEU A 1136 -34.19 19.54 -29.27
N GLY A 1137 -34.16 19.94 -30.54
CA GLY A 1137 -34.87 19.28 -31.64
C GLY A 1137 -36.40 19.50 -31.64
N LEU A 1138 -36.89 20.54 -30.95
CA LEU A 1138 -38.32 20.83 -30.85
C LEU A 1138 -38.85 21.43 -32.16
N THR A 1139 -38.03 22.21 -32.87
CA THR A 1139 -38.37 22.84 -34.15
C THR A 1139 -38.34 21.87 -35.35
N ASN A 1140 -37.58 20.78 -35.25
CA ASN A 1140 -37.35 19.81 -36.34
C ASN A 1140 -37.89 18.40 -36.04
N GLY A 1141 -38.52 18.20 -34.86
CA GLY A 1141 -39.13 16.94 -34.45
C GLY A 1141 -38.17 15.85 -33.97
N THR A 1142 -36.87 16.13 -33.79
CA THR A 1142 -35.89 15.14 -33.30
C THR A 1142 -35.81 15.04 -31.77
N THR A 1143 -36.63 15.77 -31.01
CA THR A 1143 -36.62 15.74 -29.54
C THR A 1143 -36.84 14.33 -28.97
N PRO A 1144 -35.96 13.84 -28.08
CA PRO A 1144 -36.17 12.58 -27.37
C PRO A 1144 -37.43 12.63 -26.48
N LYS A 1145 -38.24 11.57 -26.55
CA LYS A 1145 -39.49 11.45 -25.80
C LYS A 1145 -39.24 11.19 -24.30
N THR A 1146 -39.92 11.95 -23.43
CA THR A 1146 -40.02 11.66 -21.98
C THR A 1146 -40.58 10.26 -21.72
N LEU A 1147 -39.89 9.50 -20.87
CA LEU A 1147 -40.24 8.13 -20.50
C LEU A 1147 -41.49 8.07 -19.64
N ARG A 1148 -42.27 7.00 -19.77
CA ARG A 1148 -43.33 6.61 -18.84
C ARG A 1148 -42.95 5.40 -18.01
N ASN A 1149 -43.68 5.12 -16.93
CA ASN A 1149 -43.50 3.91 -16.13
C ASN A 1149 -43.58 2.64 -17.00
N GLY A 1150 -42.50 1.86 -17.03
CA GLY A 1150 -42.36 0.66 -17.84
C GLY A 1150 -41.62 0.86 -19.18
N ASP A 1151 -41.43 2.10 -19.65
CA ASP A 1151 -40.60 2.39 -20.83
C ASP A 1151 -39.14 2.01 -20.54
N LYS A 1152 -38.47 1.39 -21.52
CA LYS A 1152 -37.01 1.19 -21.47
C LYS A 1152 -36.31 2.44 -21.93
N ALA A 1153 -35.50 3.03 -21.05
CA ALA A 1153 -34.66 4.17 -21.37
C ALA A 1153 -33.67 3.85 -22.51
N VAL A 1154 -33.46 4.79 -23.41
CA VAL A 1154 -32.62 4.63 -24.61
C VAL A 1154 -31.14 4.43 -24.23
N VAL A 1155 -30.46 3.59 -25.01
CA VAL A 1155 -29.00 3.44 -25.04
C VAL A 1155 -28.61 3.36 -26.52
N ASP A 1156 -27.89 4.37 -27.03
CA ASP A 1156 -27.56 4.42 -28.46
C ASP A 1156 -26.49 3.38 -28.83
N ALA A 1157 -26.82 2.53 -29.80
CA ALA A 1157 -25.94 1.47 -30.29
C ALA A 1157 -24.65 2.02 -30.93
N THR A 1158 -24.72 3.19 -31.59
CA THR A 1158 -23.57 3.82 -32.24
C THR A 1158 -22.56 4.28 -31.18
N SER A 1159 -23.03 4.98 -30.16
CA SER A 1159 -22.23 5.48 -29.04
C SER A 1159 -21.71 4.35 -28.14
N VAL A 1160 -22.46 3.24 -27.99
CA VAL A 1160 -21.95 2.00 -27.37
C VAL A 1160 -20.80 1.42 -28.19
N ALA A 1161 -20.89 1.37 -29.52
CA ALA A 1161 -19.80 0.89 -30.37
C ALA A 1161 -18.57 1.81 -30.31
N ILE A 1162 -18.76 3.14 -30.33
CA ILE A 1162 -17.70 4.13 -30.16
C ILE A 1162 -16.98 3.96 -28.81
N ALA A 1163 -17.75 3.86 -27.71
CA ALA A 1163 -17.21 3.66 -26.37
C ALA A 1163 -16.43 2.34 -26.26
N ARG A 1164 -16.99 1.21 -26.73
CA ARG A 1164 -16.29 -0.09 -26.77
C ARG A 1164 -14.99 -0.02 -27.57
N ASN A 1165 -15.02 0.64 -28.73
CA ASN A 1165 -13.86 0.73 -29.62
C ASN A 1165 -12.66 1.44 -28.96
N ARG A 1166 -12.87 2.34 -28.00
CA ARG A 1166 -11.80 2.94 -27.19
C ARG A 1166 -10.96 1.92 -26.41
N PHE A 1167 -11.50 0.72 -26.15
CA PHE A 1167 -10.85 -0.32 -25.35
C PHE A 1167 -10.39 -1.54 -26.15
N ASN A 1168 -10.63 -1.62 -27.46
CA ASN A 1168 -10.28 -2.80 -28.27
C ASN A 1168 -8.82 -3.25 -28.09
N THR A 1169 -7.88 -2.30 -27.99
CA THR A 1169 -6.45 -2.55 -27.81
C THR A 1169 -6.08 -3.03 -26.40
N LEU A 1170 -6.90 -2.73 -25.37
CA LEU A 1170 -6.61 -3.03 -23.96
C LEU A 1170 -7.45 -4.17 -23.39
N LEU A 1171 -8.72 -4.28 -23.78
CA LEU A 1171 -9.70 -5.27 -23.28
C LEU A 1171 -10.18 -6.25 -24.37
N GLY A 1172 -9.62 -6.19 -25.58
CA GLY A 1172 -10.11 -6.94 -26.74
C GLY A 1172 -11.40 -6.36 -27.33
N LYS A 1173 -11.83 -6.93 -28.48
CA LYS A 1173 -13.15 -6.67 -29.05
C LYS A 1173 -14.23 -7.42 -28.26
N VAL A 1174 -15.45 -6.89 -28.24
CA VAL A 1174 -16.64 -7.64 -27.83
C VAL A 1174 -17.24 -8.28 -29.07
N GLU A 1175 -17.28 -9.62 -29.13
CA GLU A 1175 -18.04 -10.32 -30.17
C GLU A 1175 -19.54 -10.23 -29.87
N MET A 1176 -20.35 -10.03 -30.91
CA MET A 1176 -21.81 -9.95 -30.76
C MET A 1176 -22.46 -11.25 -31.24
N THR A 1177 -22.80 -12.12 -30.28
CA THR A 1177 -23.67 -13.27 -30.52
C THR A 1177 -25.07 -12.78 -30.92
N PRO A 1178 -25.70 -13.32 -31.98
CA PRO A 1178 -27.09 -13.05 -32.29
C PRO A 1178 -28.00 -13.44 -31.12
N ALA A 1179 -28.93 -12.56 -30.75
CA ALA A 1179 -29.74 -12.74 -29.54
C ALA A 1179 -30.84 -13.81 -29.71
N ALA A 1180 -30.89 -14.76 -28.79
CA ALA A 1180 -32.07 -15.60 -28.59
C ALA A 1180 -33.22 -14.77 -27.96
N PRO A 1181 -34.49 -15.03 -28.31
CA PRO A 1181 -35.60 -14.18 -27.88
C PRO A 1181 -36.05 -14.43 -26.43
N LYS A 1182 -36.16 -13.34 -25.66
CA LYS A 1182 -36.92 -13.17 -24.40
C LYS A 1182 -36.53 -14.05 -23.21
N GLY A 1183 -35.71 -13.48 -22.33
CA GLY A 1183 -35.64 -13.80 -20.89
C GLY A 1183 -35.23 -12.55 -20.10
N SER A 1184 -35.76 -12.34 -18.90
CA SER A 1184 -35.47 -11.15 -18.08
C SER A 1184 -34.36 -11.39 -17.06
N GLY A 1185 -33.27 -10.62 -17.14
CA GLY A 1185 -32.22 -10.55 -16.12
C GLY A 1185 -30.94 -11.30 -16.45
N PHE A 1186 -29.81 -10.57 -16.41
CA PHE A 1186 -28.39 -10.97 -16.26
C PHE A 1186 -27.97 -12.47 -16.44
N ALA A 1187 -28.40 -13.13 -17.51
CA ALA A 1187 -27.90 -14.44 -17.92
C ALA A 1187 -27.71 -14.46 -19.45
N GLY A 1188 -26.47 -14.66 -19.93
CA GLY A 1188 -26.19 -14.68 -21.37
C GLY A 1188 -24.85 -14.08 -21.83
N LEU A 1189 -23.77 -14.22 -21.06
CA LEU A 1189 -22.41 -13.88 -21.50
C LEU A 1189 -21.47 -15.05 -21.20
N THR A 1190 -20.91 -15.67 -22.24
CA THR A 1190 -19.88 -16.71 -22.15
C THR A 1190 -18.61 -16.27 -22.86
N MET A 1191 -17.51 -16.20 -22.12
CA MET A 1191 -16.19 -15.84 -22.65
C MET A 1191 -15.59 -17.01 -23.43
N LYS A 1192 -15.35 -16.82 -24.74
CA LYS A 1192 -14.68 -17.83 -25.57
C LYS A 1192 -13.17 -17.63 -25.52
N ALA A 1193 -12.44 -18.56 -24.92
CA ALA A 1193 -10.98 -18.56 -24.99
C ALA A 1193 -10.51 -18.83 -26.43
N GLY A 1194 -9.55 -18.05 -26.93
CA GLY A 1194 -8.97 -18.23 -28.26
C GLY A 1194 -8.25 -19.57 -28.37
N THR A 1195 -8.61 -20.37 -29.37
CA THR A 1195 -8.25 -21.79 -29.46
C THR A 1195 -6.88 -22.03 -30.12
N GLY A 1196 -6.08 -22.90 -29.50
CA GLY A 1196 -4.92 -23.57 -30.10
C GLY A 1196 -4.76 -24.98 -29.54
N ALA A 1197 -5.56 -25.93 -30.04
CA ALA A 1197 -5.55 -27.40 -29.91
C ALA A 1197 -4.62 -28.08 -28.85
N THR A 1198 -5.00 -29.08 -28.04
CA THR A 1198 -6.24 -29.89 -27.79
C THR A 1198 -5.99 -30.73 -26.50
N ARG A 1199 -6.89 -31.49 -25.85
CA ARG A 1199 -8.26 -31.97 -26.16
C ARG A 1199 -9.09 -32.13 -24.87
N ALA A 1200 -10.41 -32.12 -25.01
CA ALA A 1200 -11.50 -32.47 -24.08
C ALA A 1200 -11.21 -33.21 -22.74
N SER A 1201 -11.68 -32.60 -21.64
CA SER A 1201 -12.74 -33.18 -20.78
C SER A 1201 -13.61 -32.02 -20.23
N THR A 1202 -14.85 -32.32 -19.80
CA THR A 1202 -15.90 -31.34 -19.46
C THR A 1202 -16.25 -31.34 -17.97
N GLU A 1203 -16.37 -30.17 -17.35
CA GLU A 1203 -17.26 -29.94 -16.20
C GLU A 1203 -17.52 -28.42 -16.04
N ASP A 1204 -18.79 -28.01 -15.99
CA ASP A 1204 -19.20 -26.61 -15.86
C ASP A 1204 -19.43 -26.22 -14.40
N VAL A 1205 -18.80 -25.12 -13.94
CA VAL A 1205 -18.97 -24.60 -12.58
C VAL A 1205 -20.18 -23.67 -12.53
N GLN A 1206 -21.28 -24.12 -11.91
CA GLN A 1206 -22.48 -23.29 -11.71
C GLN A 1206 -22.28 -22.25 -10.60
N ILE A 1207 -22.74 -21.02 -10.86
CA ILE A 1207 -22.89 -19.96 -9.86
C ILE A 1207 -24.31 -20.05 -9.26
N PRO A 1208 -24.51 -19.97 -7.93
CA PRO A 1208 -25.83 -20.14 -7.32
C PRO A 1208 -26.82 -19.03 -7.69
N THR A 1209 -27.97 -19.39 -8.26
CA THR A 1209 -29.12 -18.49 -8.46
C THR A 1209 -30.06 -18.54 -7.27
N ALA A 1210 -30.37 -17.40 -6.65
CA ALA A 1210 -31.38 -17.31 -5.59
C ALA A 1210 -32.81 -17.34 -6.17
N PRO A 1211 -33.70 -18.25 -5.75
CA PRO A 1211 -35.07 -18.31 -6.25
C PRO A 1211 -36.00 -17.32 -5.53
N LEU A 1212 -36.85 -16.62 -6.29
CA LEU A 1212 -38.05 -15.99 -5.71
C LEU A 1212 -39.12 -17.06 -5.49
N ALA A 1213 -39.73 -17.07 -4.31
CA ALA A 1213 -40.95 -17.84 -4.04
C ALA A 1213 -42.15 -16.87 -3.95
N ALA A 1214 -43.23 -17.20 -4.66
CA ALA A 1214 -44.51 -16.51 -4.56
C ALA A 1214 -45.52 -17.40 -3.82
N ALA A 1215 -46.32 -16.81 -2.94
CA ALA A 1215 -47.49 -17.43 -2.34
C ALA A 1215 -48.50 -16.32 -2.00
N ALA A 1216 -49.79 -16.63 -2.06
CA ALA A 1216 -50.89 -15.72 -1.76
C ALA A 1216 -51.92 -16.39 -0.83
N SER A 1217 -52.76 -15.57 -0.21
CA SER A 1217 -54.02 -15.90 0.48
C SER A 1217 -54.01 -17.03 1.51
N ALA A 1218 -53.97 -16.64 2.78
CA ALA A 1218 -55.00 -17.01 3.76
C ALA A 1218 -55.25 -15.79 4.66
#